data_AF-A0A9J7IWP0-F1
#
_entry.id   AF-A0A9J7IWP0-F1
#
_cell.length_a   1.000
_cell.length_b   1.000
_cell.length_c   1.000
_cell.angle_alpha   90.00
_cell.angle_beta   90.00
_cell.angle_gamma   90.00
#
_symmetry.space_group_name_H-M   'P 1'
#
loop_
_entity.id
_entity.type
_entity.pdbx_description
1 polymer ?
#
loop_
_entity_poly.entity_id
_entity_poly.type
_entity_poly.pdbx_seq_one_letter_code
_entity_poly.pdbx_strand_id
1 'polypeptide(L)'
;MSNAVVENGAPDERATTYYFPKTGSSATLWQRLSLFVSIYWKALIVVLTPLVLLPIPILNSAPAYRCMYVVLIMAIYWVLELLPLPVTSMLPIVLFPTMGILDSDKTCAAYMKETNMMFMGGLMIAAGVQHSKLPKRVALWTVQVVGCSHRRLNFGLTFVTMFISMWVSNAAATTMMVPIVEAILEVLEQQGLGDVYVNKKKNPPAENGKETKAVAKTGEEEAPMPSDITICYYLSIAYASTLGGCGTLVGTATNSAFKGIFDSEFPEYSNSVDFFWFMAYSTPPMLIMQLLVWFALQITFMGMFRPNSEAARRVNKASSGSETTMKVIKEQYRNLGPITFHEKASGLLFILAVFLYIFRRPGFMPGWAELLTNMKVKDGVTSIFIVVLMFILPMCCDFLKFFSSSSSYEELAASKPSPSIVTWNILKEKIPWGLLFLLGGGFALAEGSKATGLSAMIGSSLEGLHGLNHAVVLLVVVLVTQFITEFTSNVAIANLILPVLANMARVLNIDPRYLMVPATLACSMAFHMPVGTPPNAIVAGVAHIPTSKMAVGGIGPKIITTLIVWGAYPTWGAVIFPALTLSTAPVQNATTALANNVTLACNTSYNAIQTLTNFNCSLPNLPSLNMTGSVSCNYLPLKS
;
A
#
# COMPACT_ATOMS: atom_id res chain seq x y z
N MET A 1 20.23 -49.10 35.28
CA MET A 1 18.86 -49.68 35.31
C MET A 1 17.99 -48.63 36.00
N SER A 2 17.08 -47.88 35.38
CA SER A 2 16.12 -48.20 34.32
C SER A 2 15.96 -47.00 33.36
N ASN A 3 15.80 -47.31 32.06
CA ASN A 3 15.35 -46.40 31.01
C ASN A 3 13.84 -46.16 31.12
N ALA A 4 13.36 -44.96 30.75
CA ALA A 4 12.04 -44.72 30.16
C ALA A 4 12.06 -43.33 29.49
N VAL A 5 12.37 -43.26 28.20
CA VAL A 5 11.45 -43.00 27.08
C VAL A 5 11.05 -41.52 26.95
N VAL A 6 11.62 -40.92 25.90
CA VAL A 6 11.26 -39.65 25.27
C VAL A 6 9.90 -39.82 24.58
N GLU A 7 8.96 -38.92 24.86
CA GLU A 7 7.75 -38.74 24.04
C GLU A 7 7.73 -37.32 23.47
N ASN A 8 7.66 -37.25 22.14
CA ASN A 8 7.72 -36.05 21.33
C ASN A 8 6.42 -35.23 21.46
N GLY A 9 6.50 -34.06 22.09
CA GLY A 9 5.52 -32.99 21.95
C GLY A 9 6.03 -31.93 20.98
N ALA A 10 5.25 -31.61 19.95
CA ALA A 10 5.52 -30.51 19.02
C ALA A 10 5.81 -29.19 19.77
N PRO A 11 6.68 -28.31 19.27
CA PRO A 11 6.94 -27.03 19.92
C PRO A 11 5.67 -26.18 19.86
N ASP A 12 5.05 -25.96 21.01
CA ASP A 12 3.97 -24.99 21.19
C ASP A 12 4.55 -23.58 20.95
N GLU A 13 4.16 -22.93 19.85
CA GLU A 13 4.64 -21.59 19.44
C GLU A 13 4.29 -20.47 20.45
N ARG A 14 3.66 -20.79 21.58
CA ARG A 14 3.23 -19.82 22.62
C ARG A 14 4.06 -19.78 23.88
N ALA A 15 5.22 -20.44 23.95
CA ALA A 15 5.90 -20.64 25.23
C ALA A 15 7.33 -20.11 25.26
N THR A 16 7.52 -18.83 25.59
CA THR A 16 8.62 -18.44 26.50
C THR A 16 8.22 -18.82 27.94
N THR A 17 8.08 -20.13 28.20
CA THR A 17 7.89 -20.62 29.58
C THR A 17 9.20 -20.45 30.32
N TYR A 18 9.33 -19.33 31.04
CA TYR A 18 10.24 -19.25 32.17
C TYR A 18 9.78 -20.26 33.23
N TYR A 19 10.38 -21.45 33.24
CA TYR A 19 10.21 -22.41 34.32
C TYR A 19 10.93 -21.87 35.57
N PHE A 20 10.20 -21.10 36.39
CA PHE A 20 10.66 -20.82 37.75
C PHE A 20 10.28 -22.01 38.64
N PRO A 21 11.21 -22.57 39.45
CA PRO A 21 10.87 -23.58 40.43
C PRO A 21 9.86 -22.98 41.41
N LYS A 22 8.75 -23.71 41.68
CA LYS A 22 7.72 -23.36 42.66
C LYS A 22 8.32 -23.27 44.07
N THR A 23 8.94 -22.14 44.37
CA THR A 23 9.21 -21.67 45.72
C THR A 23 8.33 -20.43 45.92
N GLY A 24 7.57 -20.40 47.02
CA GLY A 24 6.45 -19.49 47.20
C GLY A 24 6.80 -18.01 46.95
N SER A 25 6.34 -17.47 45.83
CA SER A 25 6.55 -16.06 45.50
C SER A 25 5.44 -15.20 46.08
N SER A 26 5.78 -14.44 47.13
CA SER A 26 4.97 -13.36 47.71
C SER A 26 5.00 -12.12 46.81
N ALA A 27 4.69 -12.27 45.51
CA ALA A 27 4.50 -11.13 44.62
C ALA A 27 3.29 -10.32 45.12
N THR A 28 3.50 -9.03 45.39
CA THR A 28 2.45 -8.14 45.87
C THR A 28 1.33 -8.02 44.83
N LEU A 29 0.10 -7.71 45.28
CA LEU A 29 -1.05 -7.54 44.39
C LEU A 29 -0.77 -6.53 43.26
N TRP A 30 -0.01 -5.48 43.57
CA TRP A 30 0.49 -4.50 42.60
C TRP A 30 1.47 -5.07 41.58
N GLN A 31 2.42 -5.92 41.99
CA GLN A 31 3.33 -6.59 41.06
C GLN A 31 2.59 -7.56 40.13
N ARG A 32 1.60 -8.29 40.65
CA ARG A 32 0.76 -9.19 39.85
C ARG A 32 -0.10 -8.40 38.86
N LEU A 33 -0.69 -7.29 39.30
CA LEU A 33 -1.52 -6.43 38.46
C LEU A 33 -0.66 -5.75 37.37
N SER A 34 0.50 -5.22 37.73
CA SER A 34 1.44 -4.62 36.77
C SER A 34 1.92 -5.64 35.73
N LEU A 35 2.25 -6.86 36.16
CA LEU A 35 2.61 -7.96 35.27
C LEU A 35 1.44 -8.34 34.35
N PHE A 36 0.23 -8.46 34.90
CA PHE A 36 -0.97 -8.75 34.12
C PHE A 36 -1.23 -7.67 33.06
N VAL A 37 -1.18 -6.39 33.44
CA VAL A 37 -1.35 -5.28 32.48
C VAL A 37 -0.25 -5.31 31.43
N SER A 38 1.02 -5.52 31.79
CA SER A 38 2.13 -5.57 30.83
C SER A 38 2.00 -6.72 29.82
N ILE A 39 1.41 -7.85 30.21
CA ILE A 39 1.23 -9.02 29.33
C ILE A 39 -0.02 -8.86 28.46
N TYR A 40 -1.13 -8.43 29.06
CA TYR A 40 -2.45 -8.42 28.42
C TYR A 40 -2.90 -7.04 27.94
N TRP A 41 -2.01 -6.04 27.89
CA TRP A 41 -2.35 -4.65 27.53
C TRP A 41 -3.15 -4.56 26.22
N LYS A 42 -2.78 -5.31 25.17
CA LYS A 42 -3.53 -5.32 23.90
C LYS A 42 -4.97 -5.80 24.08
N ALA A 43 -5.16 -6.94 24.75
CA ALA A 43 -6.48 -7.50 25.00
C ALA A 43 -7.34 -6.58 25.88
N LEU A 44 -6.72 -5.94 26.88
CA LEU A 44 -7.38 -4.95 27.72
C LEU A 44 -7.86 -3.76 26.88
N ILE A 45 -7.03 -3.20 26.00
CA ILE A 45 -7.44 -2.08 25.15
C ILE A 45 -8.57 -2.50 24.18
N VAL A 46 -8.52 -3.72 23.60
CA VAL A 46 -9.60 -4.23 22.74
C VAL A 46 -10.95 -4.31 23.48
N VAL A 47 -10.95 -4.64 24.77
CA VAL A 47 -12.21 -4.67 25.53
C VAL A 47 -12.60 -3.27 26.03
N LEU A 48 -11.64 -2.47 26.46
CA LEU A 48 -11.89 -1.16 27.06
C LEU A 48 -12.27 -0.10 26.03
N THR A 49 -11.68 -0.10 24.83
CA THR A 49 -11.92 0.93 23.82
C THR A 49 -13.41 1.03 23.42
N PRO A 50 -14.11 -0.07 23.08
CA PRO A 50 -15.55 0.00 22.81
C PRO A 50 -16.39 0.47 24.00
N LEU A 51 -16.00 0.13 25.23
CA LEU A 51 -16.71 0.52 26.46
C LEU A 51 -16.53 2.01 26.77
N VAL A 52 -15.31 2.52 26.63
CA VAL A 52 -14.98 3.94 26.86
C VAL A 52 -15.64 4.84 25.81
N LEU A 53 -15.74 4.38 24.56
CA LEU A 53 -16.37 5.13 23.48
C LEU A 53 -17.91 4.98 23.44
N LEU A 54 -18.48 4.04 24.19
CA LEU A 54 -19.92 3.73 24.21
C LEU A 54 -20.83 4.94 24.52
N PRO A 55 -20.43 5.94 25.33
CA PRO A 55 -21.23 7.14 25.54
C PRO A 55 -21.53 7.92 24.25
N ILE A 56 -20.70 7.84 23.21
CA ILE A 56 -20.89 8.58 21.95
C ILE A 56 -22.25 8.24 21.29
N PRO A 57 -22.56 6.98 20.95
CA PRO A 57 -23.83 6.62 20.34
C PRO A 57 -25.01 6.63 21.32
N ILE A 58 -24.77 6.55 22.64
CA ILE A 58 -25.82 6.59 23.66
C ILE A 58 -26.33 8.01 23.90
N LEU A 59 -25.42 8.99 24.01
CA LEU A 59 -25.78 10.37 24.27
C LEU A 59 -26.41 11.05 23.04
N ASN A 60 -25.98 10.67 21.83
CA ASN A 60 -26.58 11.15 20.59
C ASN A 60 -26.89 9.97 19.67
N SER A 61 -28.19 9.71 19.49
CA SER A 61 -28.69 8.58 18.71
C SER A 61 -28.63 8.79 17.19
N ALA A 62 -28.17 9.94 16.70
CA ALA A 62 -28.10 10.20 15.27
C ALA A 62 -27.10 9.26 14.57
N PRO A 63 -27.40 8.83 13.32
CA PRO A 63 -26.54 7.88 12.59
C PRO A 63 -25.07 8.29 12.49
N ALA A 64 -24.78 9.60 12.40
CA ALA A 64 -23.42 10.14 12.34
C ALA A 64 -22.56 9.77 13.57
N TYR A 65 -23.12 9.81 14.78
CA TYR A 65 -22.41 9.48 16.01
C TYR A 65 -22.17 7.98 16.17
N ARG A 66 -23.12 7.16 15.68
CA ARG A 66 -22.93 5.70 15.60
C ARG A 66 -21.82 5.34 14.61
N CYS A 67 -21.77 6.00 13.45
CA CYS A 67 -20.66 5.83 12.51
C CYS A 67 -19.33 6.30 13.11
N MET A 68 -19.32 7.45 13.78
CA MET A 68 -18.13 7.98 14.46
C MET A 68 -17.58 7.02 15.52
N TYR A 69 -18.46 6.35 16.27
CA TYR A 69 -18.08 5.31 17.22
C TYR A 69 -17.29 4.18 16.54
N VAL A 70 -17.79 3.65 15.43
CA VAL A 70 -17.11 2.58 14.68
C VAL A 70 -15.78 3.06 14.08
N VAL A 71 -15.77 4.27 13.50
CA VAL A 71 -14.55 4.90 12.95
C VAL A 71 -13.47 5.04 14.03
N LEU A 72 -13.82 5.51 15.22
CA LEU A 72 -12.87 5.70 16.33
C LEU A 72 -12.32 4.37 16.87
N ILE A 73 -13.16 3.35 17.01
CA ILE A 73 -12.71 2.00 17.40
C ILE A 73 -11.72 1.48 16.37
N MET A 74 -12.08 1.53 15.08
CA MET A 74 -11.22 1.06 14.01
C MET A 74 -9.91 1.87 13.95
N ALA A 75 -9.96 3.18 14.14
CA ALA A 75 -8.78 4.03 14.16
C ALA A 75 -7.80 3.62 15.27
N ILE A 76 -8.29 3.42 16.50
CA ILE A 76 -7.46 2.97 17.62
C ILE A 76 -6.88 1.58 17.35
N TYR A 77 -7.69 0.66 16.82
CA TYR A 77 -7.26 -0.72 16.56
C TYR A 77 -6.24 -0.81 15.44
N TRP A 78 -6.36 0.02 14.40
CA TRP A 78 -5.42 0.13 13.31
C TRP A 78 -4.12 0.80 13.73
N VAL A 79 -4.18 1.92 14.46
CA VAL A 79 -2.98 2.66 14.91
C VAL A 79 -2.15 1.85 15.90
N LEU A 80 -2.80 1.18 16.85
CA LEU A 80 -2.12 0.38 17.87
C LEU A 80 -1.92 -1.09 17.47
N GLU A 81 -2.38 -1.50 16.28
CA GLU A 81 -2.33 -2.87 15.77
C GLU A 81 -2.74 -3.91 16.85
N LEU A 82 -3.90 -3.67 17.45
CA LEU A 82 -4.43 -4.50 18.55
C LEU A 82 -4.95 -5.85 18.06
N LEU A 83 -5.48 -5.87 16.84
CA LEU A 83 -5.92 -7.04 16.09
C LEU A 83 -5.23 -7.05 14.73
N PRO A 84 -5.13 -8.22 14.05
CA PRO A 84 -4.65 -8.26 12.67
C PRO A 84 -5.45 -7.28 11.81
N LEU A 85 -4.76 -6.46 11.01
CA LEU A 85 -5.37 -5.41 10.19
C LEU A 85 -6.60 -5.89 9.38
N PRO A 86 -6.61 -7.08 8.76
CA PRO A 86 -7.79 -7.58 8.06
C PRO A 86 -9.00 -7.82 8.98
N VAL A 87 -8.78 -8.27 10.22
CA VAL A 87 -9.85 -8.56 11.20
C VAL A 87 -10.48 -7.26 11.68
N THR A 88 -9.67 -6.25 12.03
CA THR A 88 -10.18 -4.91 12.35
C THR A 88 -11.01 -4.37 11.19
N SER A 89 -10.57 -4.61 9.96
CA SER A 89 -11.25 -4.14 8.75
C SER A 89 -12.54 -4.87 8.45
N MET A 90 -12.83 -6.00 9.09
CA MET A 90 -14.12 -6.70 8.99
C MET A 90 -15.16 -6.16 9.97
N LEU A 91 -14.78 -5.33 10.95
CA LEU A 91 -15.71 -4.78 11.95
C LEU A 91 -16.94 -4.08 11.34
N PRO A 92 -16.84 -3.28 10.25
CA PRO A 92 -18.01 -2.66 9.63
C PRO A 92 -19.07 -3.68 9.18
N ILE A 93 -18.68 -4.88 8.75
CA ILE A 93 -19.62 -5.93 8.29
C ILE A 93 -20.62 -6.30 9.40
N VAL A 94 -20.18 -6.26 10.66
CA VAL A 94 -21.01 -6.55 11.83
C VAL A 94 -21.63 -5.27 12.41
N LEU A 95 -20.82 -4.23 12.60
CA LEU A 95 -21.25 -3.05 13.34
C LEU A 95 -22.16 -2.12 12.53
N PHE A 96 -22.00 -2.02 11.21
CA PHE A 96 -22.83 -1.11 10.43
C PHE A 96 -24.29 -1.53 10.35
N PRO A 97 -24.63 -2.80 10.04
CA PRO A 97 -26.02 -3.23 10.01
C PRO A 97 -26.65 -3.21 11.41
N THR A 98 -25.91 -3.65 12.44
CA THR A 98 -26.42 -3.72 13.82
C THR A 98 -26.67 -2.34 14.44
N MET A 99 -25.91 -1.32 14.03
CA MET A 99 -26.10 0.06 14.50
C MET A 99 -27.01 0.91 13.60
N GLY A 100 -27.52 0.35 12.49
CA GLY A 100 -28.38 1.06 11.54
C GLY A 100 -27.64 2.15 10.75
N ILE A 101 -26.38 1.90 10.39
CA ILE A 101 -25.55 2.81 9.57
C ILE A 101 -25.71 2.48 8.08
N LEU A 102 -25.48 1.22 7.71
CA LEU A 102 -25.63 0.70 6.35
C LEU A 102 -26.20 -0.72 6.40
N ASP A 103 -27.00 -1.06 5.39
CA ASP A 103 -27.53 -2.41 5.22
C ASP A 103 -26.40 -3.43 4.97
N SER A 104 -26.63 -4.70 5.29
CA SER A 104 -25.64 -5.78 5.09
C SER A 104 -25.16 -5.88 3.64
N ASP A 105 -26.08 -5.81 2.67
CA ASP A 105 -25.75 -5.91 1.25
C ASP A 105 -24.86 -4.75 0.77
N LYS A 106 -25.19 -3.52 1.18
CA LYS A 106 -24.40 -2.32 0.86
C LYS A 106 -23.03 -2.36 1.52
N THR A 107 -22.98 -2.81 2.77
CA THR A 107 -21.73 -2.94 3.53
C THR A 107 -20.81 -3.97 2.89
N CYS A 108 -21.31 -5.15 2.53
CA CYS A 108 -20.53 -6.19 1.84
C CYS A 108 -20.11 -5.76 0.43
N ALA A 109 -20.97 -5.05 -0.32
CA ALA A 109 -20.65 -4.51 -1.63
C ALA A 109 -19.45 -3.55 -1.59
N ALA A 110 -19.22 -2.84 -0.48
CA ALA A 110 -18.05 -1.98 -0.31
C ALA A 110 -16.72 -2.75 -0.34
N TYR A 111 -16.69 -4.03 0.02
CA TYR A 111 -15.48 -4.87 -0.01
C TYR A 111 -15.17 -5.42 -1.41
N MET A 112 -16.17 -5.49 -2.28
CA MET A 112 -16.04 -5.99 -3.66
C MET A 112 -16.06 -4.86 -4.69
N LYS A 113 -15.65 -3.64 -4.30
CA LYS A 113 -15.48 -2.52 -5.24
C LYS A 113 -14.45 -2.88 -6.31
N GLU A 114 -14.67 -2.36 -7.52
CA GLU A 114 -13.83 -2.65 -8.68
C GLU A 114 -12.34 -2.32 -8.43
N THR A 115 -12.03 -1.30 -7.65
CA THR A 115 -10.65 -0.95 -7.29
C THR A 115 -9.94 -2.08 -6.53
N ASN A 116 -10.67 -2.85 -5.70
CA ASN A 116 -10.12 -4.05 -5.06
C ASN A 116 -9.83 -5.14 -6.08
N MET A 117 -10.68 -5.32 -7.09
CA MET A 117 -10.43 -6.29 -8.18
C MET A 117 -9.22 -5.90 -9.01
N MET A 118 -9.04 -4.60 -9.29
CA MET A 118 -7.84 -4.07 -9.96
C MET A 118 -6.58 -4.37 -9.16
N PHE A 119 -6.57 -4.03 -7.87
CA PHE A 119 -5.42 -4.25 -7.00
C PHE A 119 -5.07 -5.74 -6.87
N MET A 120 -6.07 -6.59 -6.63
CA MET A 120 -5.89 -8.05 -6.52
C MET A 120 -5.38 -8.65 -7.83
N GLY A 121 -5.97 -8.28 -8.97
CA GLY A 121 -5.51 -8.72 -10.28
C GLY A 121 -4.08 -8.26 -10.57
N GLY A 122 -3.72 -7.04 -10.18
CA GLY A 122 -2.35 -6.54 -10.26
C GLY A 122 -1.36 -7.39 -9.46
N LEU A 123 -1.69 -7.75 -8.21
CA LEU A 123 -0.87 -8.65 -7.39
C LEU A 123 -0.77 -10.06 -7.99
N MET A 124 -1.84 -10.58 -8.60
CA MET A 124 -1.84 -11.88 -9.28
C MET A 124 -0.92 -11.87 -10.51
N ILE A 125 -0.98 -10.81 -11.33
CA ILE A 125 -0.08 -10.62 -12.48
C ILE A 125 1.37 -10.55 -11.99
N ALA A 126 1.63 -9.73 -10.98
CA ALA A 126 2.96 -9.59 -10.39
C ALA A 126 3.51 -10.92 -9.87
N ALA A 127 2.70 -11.70 -9.14
CA ALA A 127 3.08 -13.00 -8.61
C ALA A 127 3.43 -14.00 -9.74
N GLY A 128 2.66 -13.99 -10.83
CA GLY A 128 2.92 -14.81 -12.01
C GLY A 128 4.21 -14.44 -12.73
N VAL A 129 4.43 -13.14 -12.97
CA VAL A 129 5.67 -12.64 -13.58
C VAL A 129 6.87 -12.98 -12.69
N GLN A 130 6.75 -12.84 -11.37
CA GLN A 130 7.82 -13.22 -10.44
C GLN A 130 8.11 -14.72 -10.47
N HIS A 131 7.09 -15.57 -10.64
CA HIS A 131 7.26 -17.03 -10.75
C HIS A 131 8.08 -17.42 -12.00
N SER A 132 8.01 -16.63 -13.08
CA SER A 132 8.80 -16.86 -14.29
C SER A 132 10.30 -16.57 -14.14
N LYS A 133 10.78 -16.02 -13.01
CA LYS A 133 12.16 -15.55 -12.78
C LYS A 133 12.61 -14.40 -13.70
N LEU A 134 11.73 -13.89 -14.57
CA LEU A 134 12.00 -12.77 -15.48
C LEU A 134 12.52 -11.52 -14.74
N PRO A 135 11.92 -11.08 -13.60
CA PRO A 135 12.43 -9.90 -12.90
C PRO A 135 13.88 -10.05 -12.41
N LYS A 136 14.28 -11.26 -11.99
CA LYS A 136 15.68 -11.55 -11.59
C LYS A 136 16.64 -11.45 -12.78
N ARG A 137 16.24 -11.92 -13.96
CA ARG A 137 17.02 -11.80 -15.19
C ARG A 137 17.22 -10.34 -15.59
N VAL A 138 16.13 -9.55 -15.56
CA VAL A 138 16.16 -8.11 -15.87
C VAL A 138 17.10 -7.39 -14.89
N ALA A 139 17.01 -7.69 -13.60
CA ALA A 139 17.87 -7.06 -12.60
C ALA A 139 19.36 -7.33 -12.83
N LEU A 140 19.75 -8.59 -13.03
CA LEU A 140 21.14 -8.95 -13.30
C LEU A 140 21.66 -8.36 -14.62
N TRP A 141 20.82 -8.34 -15.67
CA TRP A 141 21.17 -7.73 -16.95
C TRP A 141 21.41 -6.22 -16.81
N THR A 142 20.52 -5.48 -16.13
CA THR A 142 20.71 -4.04 -15.93
C THR A 142 21.99 -3.74 -15.17
N VAL A 143 22.33 -4.53 -14.16
CA VAL A 143 23.60 -4.38 -13.43
C VAL A 143 24.82 -4.58 -14.34
N GLN A 144 24.76 -5.54 -15.27
CA GLN A 144 25.84 -5.75 -16.25
C GLN A 144 26.05 -4.53 -17.17
N VAL A 145 24.98 -3.79 -17.49
CA VAL A 145 25.02 -2.59 -18.34
C VAL A 145 25.54 -1.37 -17.60
N VAL A 146 25.11 -1.16 -16.34
CA VAL A 146 25.47 0.04 -15.56
C VAL A 146 26.95 0.02 -15.09
N GLY A 147 27.51 -1.17 -14.89
CA GLY A 147 28.91 -1.39 -14.50
C GLY A 147 29.12 -1.64 -13.01
N CYS A 148 30.36 -1.97 -12.63
CA CYS A 148 30.67 -2.56 -11.31
C CYS A 148 31.43 -1.64 -10.35
N SER A 149 31.51 -0.33 -10.59
CA SER A 149 31.94 0.59 -9.53
C SER A 149 30.86 0.69 -8.47
N HIS A 150 31.21 0.81 -7.19
CA HIS A 150 30.25 0.73 -6.07
C HIS A 150 29.07 1.70 -6.21
N ARG A 151 29.36 2.93 -6.65
CA ARG A 151 28.34 3.97 -6.86
C ARG A 151 27.43 3.63 -8.04
N ARG A 152 27.99 3.16 -9.16
CA ARG A 152 27.21 2.75 -10.35
C ARG A 152 26.40 1.50 -10.07
N LEU A 153 26.98 0.54 -9.36
CA LEU A 153 26.33 -0.70 -8.95
C LEU A 153 25.14 -0.42 -8.02
N ASN A 154 25.34 0.39 -6.98
CA ASN A 154 24.27 0.83 -6.10
C ASN A 154 23.18 1.59 -6.88
N PHE A 155 23.55 2.48 -7.80
CA PHE A 155 22.61 3.18 -8.67
C PHE A 155 21.76 2.21 -9.51
N GLY A 156 22.40 1.26 -10.19
CA GLY A 156 21.71 0.24 -10.99
C GLY A 156 20.73 -0.57 -10.15
N LEU A 157 21.17 -1.10 -9.00
CA LEU A 157 20.32 -1.86 -8.09
C LEU A 157 19.14 -1.03 -7.57
N THR A 158 19.37 0.23 -7.22
CA THR A 158 18.34 1.16 -6.73
C THR A 158 17.26 1.39 -7.79
N PHE A 159 17.65 1.77 -9.01
CA PHE A 159 16.69 2.08 -10.07
C PHE A 159 15.93 0.85 -10.58
N VAL A 160 16.59 -0.31 -10.65
CA VAL A 160 15.90 -1.56 -10.97
C VAL A 160 14.89 -1.92 -9.87
N THR A 161 15.26 -1.76 -8.60
CA THR A 161 14.34 -2.05 -7.48
C THR A 161 13.12 -1.14 -7.53
N MET A 162 13.32 0.15 -7.77
CA MET A 162 12.23 1.11 -7.97
C MET A 162 11.33 0.68 -9.13
N PHE A 163 11.90 0.39 -10.31
CA PHE A 163 11.11 -0.01 -11.47
C PHE A 163 10.30 -1.29 -11.23
N ILE A 164 10.89 -2.30 -10.58
CA ILE A 164 10.17 -3.55 -10.26
C ILE A 164 9.03 -3.27 -9.27
N SER A 165 9.26 -2.41 -8.28
CA SER A 165 8.25 -2.09 -7.27
C SER A 165 7.10 -1.23 -7.80
N MET A 166 7.21 -0.64 -9.00
CA MET A 166 6.06 0.00 -9.66
C MET A 166 4.95 -1.00 -9.99
N TRP A 167 5.28 -2.29 -10.07
CA TRP A 167 4.39 -3.34 -10.59
C TRP A 167 4.19 -4.49 -9.61
N VAL A 168 5.14 -4.68 -8.71
CA VAL A 168 5.17 -5.73 -7.70
C VAL A 168 5.09 -5.06 -6.33
N SER A 169 4.45 -5.70 -5.35
CA SER A 169 4.40 -5.16 -3.98
C SER A 169 5.80 -4.87 -3.43
N ASN A 170 5.93 -3.77 -2.67
CA ASN A 170 7.19 -3.31 -2.10
C ASN A 170 7.96 -4.42 -1.38
N ALA A 171 7.28 -5.18 -0.50
CA ALA A 171 7.89 -6.28 0.25
C ALA A 171 8.47 -7.37 -0.65
N ALA A 172 7.76 -7.76 -1.70
CA ALA A 172 8.22 -8.78 -2.64
C ALA A 172 9.38 -8.28 -3.52
N ALA A 173 9.38 -7.00 -3.92
CA ALA A 173 10.50 -6.38 -4.63
C ALA A 173 11.76 -6.37 -3.77
N THR A 174 11.66 -5.97 -2.49
CA THR A 174 12.80 -6.01 -1.55
C THR A 174 13.30 -7.43 -1.32
N THR A 175 12.40 -8.38 -1.02
CA THR A 175 12.75 -9.79 -0.75
C THR A 175 13.50 -10.41 -1.93
N MET A 176 13.14 -10.04 -3.16
CA MET A 176 13.83 -10.52 -4.35
C MET A 176 15.24 -9.91 -4.52
N MET A 177 15.41 -8.64 -4.13
CA MET A 177 16.68 -7.93 -4.27
C MET A 177 17.68 -8.27 -3.18
N VAL A 178 17.22 -8.63 -1.97
CA VAL A 178 18.08 -8.95 -0.83
C VAL A 178 19.11 -10.04 -1.16
N PRO A 179 18.75 -11.23 -1.69
CA PRO A 179 19.75 -12.25 -2.03
C PRO A 179 20.73 -11.81 -3.13
N ILE A 180 20.31 -10.89 -4.02
CA ILE A 180 21.19 -10.35 -5.07
C ILE A 180 22.22 -9.40 -4.44
N VAL A 181 21.77 -8.52 -3.54
CA VAL A 181 22.65 -7.61 -2.80
C VAL A 181 23.60 -8.39 -1.90
N GLU A 182 23.12 -9.40 -1.19
CA GLU A 182 23.91 -10.27 -0.33
C GLU A 182 25.02 -10.99 -1.11
N ALA A 183 24.67 -11.65 -2.22
CA ALA A 183 25.65 -12.31 -3.08
C ALA A 183 26.70 -11.34 -3.65
N ILE A 184 26.32 -10.09 -3.93
CA ILE A 184 27.26 -9.05 -4.36
C ILE A 184 28.18 -8.64 -3.22
N LEU A 185 27.64 -8.43 -2.02
CA LEU A 185 28.39 -8.01 -0.84
C LEU A 185 29.39 -9.07 -0.39
N GLU A 186 29.01 -10.35 -0.36
CA GLU A 186 29.92 -11.47 -0.02
C GLU A 186 31.14 -11.53 -0.96
N VAL A 187 30.92 -11.32 -2.25
CA VAL A 187 32.00 -11.28 -3.25
C VAL A 187 32.94 -10.10 -3.01
N LEU A 188 32.40 -8.96 -2.58
CA LEU A 188 33.20 -7.79 -2.23
C LEU A 188 34.07 -8.04 -0.99
N GLU A 189 33.54 -8.79 0.00
CA GLU A 189 34.28 -9.18 1.20
C GLU A 189 35.43 -10.14 0.91
N GLN A 190 35.17 -11.20 0.13
CA GLN A 190 36.16 -12.23 -0.24
C GLN A 190 37.39 -11.64 -0.94
N GLN A 191 37.23 -10.51 -1.61
CA GLN A 191 38.30 -9.82 -2.34
C GLN A 191 39.02 -8.76 -1.48
N GLY A 192 38.64 -8.59 -0.21
CA GLY A 192 39.19 -7.54 0.67
C GLY A 192 38.86 -6.12 0.20
N LEU A 193 37.80 -5.96 -0.60
CA LEU A 193 37.38 -4.68 -1.18
C LEU A 193 36.41 -3.93 -0.26
N GLY A 194 35.96 -4.54 0.83
CA GLY A 194 35.21 -3.89 1.89
C GLY A 194 34.70 -4.94 2.87
N ASP A 195 34.88 -4.69 4.17
CA ASP A 195 34.30 -5.55 5.19
C ASP A 195 32.78 -5.42 5.13
N VAL A 196 32.06 -6.52 4.91
CA VAL A 196 30.57 -6.51 4.92
C VAL A 196 30.09 -6.28 6.33
N TYR A 197 30.81 -6.87 7.29
CA TYR A 197 30.63 -6.68 8.72
C TYR A 197 31.90 -6.19 9.40
N VAL A 198 31.78 -5.10 10.15
CA VAL A 198 32.88 -4.54 10.95
C VAL A 198 32.98 -5.32 12.27
N ASN A 199 33.90 -6.28 12.31
CA ASN A 199 34.28 -6.94 13.56
C ASN A 199 35.24 -6.04 14.35
N LYS A 200 34.79 -5.48 15.50
CA LYS A 200 35.61 -4.66 16.41
C LYS A 200 36.92 -5.33 16.85
N LYS A 201 37.02 -6.67 16.79
CA LYS A 201 38.24 -7.42 17.12
C LYS A 201 39.35 -7.36 16.05
N LYS A 202 39.04 -7.01 14.78
CA LYS A 202 39.99 -7.03 13.66
C LYS A 202 40.54 -5.65 13.28
N ASN A 203 39.80 -4.58 13.56
CA ASN A 203 40.17 -3.20 13.24
C ASN A 203 39.98 -2.28 14.47
N PRO A 204 40.98 -2.10 15.35
CA PRO A 204 40.90 -1.06 16.38
C PRO A 204 40.89 0.32 15.70
N PRO A 205 40.10 1.29 16.20
CA PRO A 205 40.22 2.66 15.74
C PRO A 205 41.63 3.16 16.05
N ALA A 206 42.24 3.86 15.08
CA ALA A 206 43.50 4.56 15.29
C ALA A 206 43.25 5.78 16.18
N GLU A 207 43.09 5.57 17.49
CA GLU A 207 43.09 6.64 18.47
C GLU A 207 44.52 6.96 18.91
N ASN A 208 44.83 8.25 18.84
CA ASN A 208 46.09 8.84 19.26
C ASN A 208 46.51 8.37 20.68
N GLY A 209 47.51 7.50 20.74
CA GLY A 209 48.58 7.55 21.74
C GLY A 209 48.21 7.53 23.23
N LYS A 210 47.07 6.96 23.64
CA LYS A 210 46.82 6.67 25.06
C LYS A 210 46.40 5.22 25.26
N GLU A 211 47.33 4.45 25.80
CA GLU A 211 47.12 3.08 26.29
C GLU A 211 45.94 3.05 27.26
N THR A 212 44.79 2.58 26.78
CA THR A 212 43.67 2.25 27.66
C THR A 212 43.64 0.73 27.78
N LYS A 213 44.00 0.25 28.97
CA LYS A 213 44.08 -1.18 29.32
C LYS A 213 42.79 -1.91 28.91
N ALA A 214 42.97 -3.01 28.17
CA ALA A 214 41.90 -3.93 27.81
C ALA A 214 41.25 -4.53 29.07
N VAL A 215 40.05 -4.07 29.40
CA VAL A 215 39.17 -4.80 30.32
C VAL A 215 38.50 -5.91 29.52
N ALA A 216 38.94 -7.14 29.74
CA ALA A 216 38.28 -8.34 29.26
C ALA A 216 36.87 -8.41 29.88
N LYS A 217 35.85 -8.02 29.12
CA LYS A 217 34.47 -8.38 29.41
C LYS A 217 34.12 -9.68 28.70
N THR A 218 33.65 -10.60 29.51
CA THR A 218 33.14 -11.94 29.22
C THR A 218 32.07 -11.97 28.12
N GLY A 219 32.29 -12.82 27.10
CA GLY A 219 31.36 -13.92 26.82
C GLY A 219 30.06 -13.67 26.04
N GLU A 220 29.81 -12.51 25.46
CA GLU A 220 28.75 -12.35 24.45
C GLU A 220 29.40 -12.01 23.11
N GLU A 221 29.22 -12.85 22.09
CA GLU A 221 29.55 -12.50 20.70
C GLU A 221 28.71 -11.28 20.30
N GLU A 222 29.26 -10.07 20.45
CA GLU A 222 28.64 -8.85 19.91
C GLU A 222 28.33 -9.11 18.44
N ALA A 223 27.04 -9.06 18.07
CA ALA A 223 26.60 -9.31 16.71
C ALA A 223 27.41 -8.44 15.73
N PRO A 224 27.92 -9.03 14.64
CA PRO A 224 28.74 -8.30 13.66
C PRO A 224 27.97 -7.08 13.14
N MET A 225 28.49 -5.86 13.37
CA MET A 225 27.83 -4.64 12.89
C MET A 225 28.05 -4.48 11.38
N PRO A 226 27.00 -4.20 10.59
CA PRO A 226 27.15 -3.98 9.15
C PRO A 226 27.97 -2.73 8.88
N SER A 227 28.81 -2.75 7.84
CA SER A 227 29.56 -1.57 7.42
C SER A 227 28.64 -0.51 6.79
N ASP A 228 29.09 0.75 6.75
CA ASP A 228 28.30 1.82 6.14
C ASP A 228 27.99 1.57 4.64
N ILE A 229 28.86 0.82 3.93
CA ILE A 229 28.63 0.40 2.54
C ILE A 229 27.48 -0.61 2.48
N THR A 230 27.51 -1.64 3.33
CA THR A 230 26.44 -2.64 3.46
C THR A 230 25.11 -1.97 3.78
N ILE A 231 25.08 -1.09 4.78
CA ILE A 231 23.89 -0.31 5.15
C ILE A 231 23.38 0.49 3.94
N CYS A 232 24.25 1.13 3.18
CA CYS A 232 23.86 1.89 2.00
C CYS A 232 23.19 1.03 0.93
N TYR A 233 23.70 -0.16 0.63
CA TYR A 233 23.06 -1.05 -0.35
C TYR A 233 21.66 -1.50 0.09
N TYR A 234 21.54 -1.92 1.34
CA TYR A 234 20.28 -2.40 1.90
C TYR A 234 19.23 -1.28 2.04
N LEU A 235 19.62 -0.09 2.54
CA LEU A 235 18.71 1.05 2.62
C LEU A 235 18.32 1.57 1.24
N SER A 236 19.25 1.59 0.27
CA SER A 236 18.96 1.98 -1.11
C SER A 236 17.85 1.11 -1.72
N ILE A 237 17.91 -0.22 -1.59
CA ILE A 237 16.87 -1.10 -2.15
C ILE A 237 15.54 -1.00 -1.38
N ALA A 238 15.57 -0.84 -0.05
CA ALA A 238 14.35 -0.70 0.75
C ALA A 238 13.61 0.60 0.42
N TYR A 239 14.33 1.72 0.37
CA TYR A 239 13.73 3.02 0.03
C TYR A 239 13.31 3.07 -1.43
N ALA A 240 14.07 2.42 -2.33
CA ALA A 240 13.70 2.33 -3.73
C ALA A 240 12.43 1.52 -3.97
N SER A 241 12.24 0.40 -3.27
CA SER A 241 10.97 -0.34 -3.35
C SER A 241 9.80 0.50 -2.85
N THR A 242 9.99 1.22 -1.74
CA THR A 242 8.95 2.10 -1.18
C THR A 242 8.55 3.22 -2.16
N LEU A 243 9.53 3.92 -2.74
CA LEU A 243 9.27 4.98 -3.72
C LEU A 243 8.73 4.42 -5.04
N GLY A 244 9.25 3.29 -5.51
CA GLY A 244 8.78 2.63 -6.73
C GLY A 244 7.28 2.29 -6.67
N GLY A 245 6.80 1.82 -5.52
CA GLY A 245 5.37 1.54 -5.31
C GLY A 245 4.46 2.74 -5.53
N CYS A 246 4.97 3.97 -5.33
CA CYS A 246 4.21 5.20 -5.53
C CYS A 246 3.92 5.52 -7.00
N GLY A 247 4.65 4.91 -7.96
CA GLY A 247 4.58 5.29 -9.37
C GLY A 247 3.26 4.91 -10.08
N THR A 248 2.57 3.87 -9.63
CA THR A 248 1.34 3.36 -10.27
C THR A 248 0.25 3.04 -9.25
N LEU A 249 -1.00 2.91 -9.69
CA LEU A 249 -2.12 2.56 -8.79
C LEU A 249 -1.98 1.16 -8.16
N VAL A 250 -1.30 0.24 -8.85
CA VAL A 250 -1.13 -1.16 -8.43
C VAL A 250 0.07 -1.33 -7.49
N GLY A 251 1.10 -0.47 -7.60
CA GLY A 251 2.38 -0.65 -6.90
C GLY A 251 2.24 -0.76 -5.38
N THR A 252 1.36 0.04 -4.77
CA THR A 252 1.07 -0.02 -3.32
C THR A 252 -0.41 0.01 -3.02
N ALA A 253 -0.81 -0.71 -1.97
CA ALA A 253 -2.18 -0.75 -1.48
C ALA A 253 -2.72 0.63 -1.05
N THR A 254 -1.85 1.56 -0.63
CA THR A 254 -2.24 2.95 -0.32
C THR A 254 -2.82 3.68 -1.51
N ASN A 255 -2.24 3.50 -2.70
CA ASN A 255 -2.75 4.12 -3.94
C ASN A 255 -4.11 3.55 -4.33
N SER A 256 -4.31 2.26 -4.11
CA SER A 256 -5.61 1.60 -4.34
C SER A 256 -6.65 2.02 -3.29
N ALA A 257 -6.26 2.19 -2.03
CA ALA A 257 -7.13 2.76 -0.99
C ALA A 257 -7.60 4.16 -1.38
N PHE A 258 -6.69 5.00 -1.84
CA PHE A 258 -7.01 6.32 -2.38
C PHE A 258 -8.01 6.26 -3.53
N LYS A 259 -7.73 5.47 -4.57
CA LYS A 259 -8.62 5.38 -5.74
C LYS A 259 -10.03 4.96 -5.34
N GLY A 260 -10.18 3.98 -4.46
CA GLY A 260 -11.50 3.51 -4.03
C GLY A 260 -12.22 4.52 -3.13
N ILE A 261 -11.52 5.18 -2.20
CA ILE A 261 -12.11 6.23 -1.36
C ILE A 261 -12.50 7.44 -2.21
N PHE A 262 -11.62 7.89 -3.11
CA PHE A 262 -11.87 9.00 -4.02
C PHE A 262 -13.07 8.73 -4.93
N ASP A 263 -13.19 7.52 -5.50
CA ASP A 263 -14.34 7.13 -6.32
C ASP A 263 -15.67 7.10 -5.54
N SER A 264 -15.60 6.84 -4.23
CA SER A 264 -16.78 6.79 -3.35
C SER A 264 -17.22 8.19 -2.92
N GLU A 265 -16.25 9.02 -2.56
CA GLU A 265 -16.44 10.40 -2.13
C GLU A 265 -16.82 11.31 -3.31
N PHE A 266 -16.21 11.11 -4.48
CA PHE A 266 -16.39 11.92 -5.68
C PHE A 266 -16.74 11.09 -6.93
N PRO A 267 -17.94 10.47 -6.99
CA PRO A 267 -18.33 9.61 -8.12
C PRO A 267 -18.33 10.32 -9.48
N GLU A 268 -18.63 11.62 -9.49
CA GLU A 268 -18.66 12.47 -10.68
C GLU A 268 -17.27 12.61 -11.32
N TYR A 269 -16.23 12.62 -10.48
CA TYR A 269 -14.84 12.80 -10.90
C TYR A 269 -14.08 11.47 -10.94
N SER A 270 -14.76 10.33 -10.82
CA SER A 270 -14.14 9.00 -10.75
C SER A 270 -13.20 8.70 -11.94
N ASN A 271 -13.53 9.18 -13.14
CA ASN A 271 -12.71 9.00 -14.35
C ASN A 271 -11.48 9.94 -14.39
N SER A 272 -11.41 10.94 -13.51
CA SER A 272 -10.32 11.93 -13.53
C SER A 272 -9.00 11.39 -12.98
N VAL A 273 -9.03 10.26 -12.27
CA VAL A 273 -7.85 9.59 -11.70
C VAL A 273 -7.83 8.11 -12.10
N ASP A 274 -7.95 7.87 -13.40
CA ASP A 274 -7.72 6.56 -14.00
C ASP A 274 -6.23 6.18 -13.96
N PHE A 275 -5.92 4.89 -14.19
CA PHE A 275 -4.55 4.38 -14.11
C PHE A 275 -3.52 5.22 -14.87
N PHE A 276 -3.83 5.63 -16.11
CA PHE A 276 -2.96 6.47 -16.94
C PHE A 276 -2.68 7.83 -16.27
N TRP A 277 -3.72 8.53 -15.82
CA TRP A 277 -3.59 9.86 -15.24
C TRP A 277 -2.87 9.84 -13.89
N PHE A 278 -3.13 8.83 -13.06
CA PHE A 278 -2.39 8.64 -11.82
C PHE A 278 -0.91 8.36 -12.09
N MET A 279 -0.59 7.52 -13.08
CA MET A 279 0.79 7.24 -13.49
C MET A 279 1.49 8.48 -14.05
N ALA A 280 0.81 9.25 -14.90
CA ALA A 280 1.32 10.49 -15.49
C ALA A 280 1.64 11.54 -14.41
N TYR A 281 0.81 11.62 -13.36
CA TYR A 281 1.09 12.46 -12.21
C TYR A 281 2.24 11.92 -11.34
N SER A 282 2.20 10.65 -10.96
CA SER A 282 3.06 10.11 -9.89
C SER A 282 4.44 9.68 -10.35
N THR A 283 4.59 9.22 -11.60
CA THR A 283 5.87 8.68 -12.11
C THR A 283 6.98 9.74 -12.20
N PRO A 284 6.75 10.95 -12.76
CA PRO A 284 7.83 11.94 -12.84
C PRO A 284 8.36 12.40 -11.48
N PRO A 285 7.51 12.78 -10.49
CA PRO A 285 7.96 13.07 -9.14
C PRO A 285 8.66 11.88 -8.48
N MET A 286 8.19 10.65 -8.70
CA MET A 286 8.84 9.43 -8.20
C MET A 286 10.28 9.29 -8.71
N LEU A 287 10.52 9.48 -10.01
CA LEU A 287 11.87 9.41 -10.59
C LEU A 287 12.80 10.46 -9.99
N ILE A 288 12.30 11.68 -9.80
CA ILE A 288 13.07 12.77 -9.18
C ILE A 288 13.36 12.46 -7.71
N MET A 289 12.35 12.03 -6.94
CA MET A 289 12.53 11.60 -5.56
C MET A 289 13.55 10.49 -5.45
N GLN A 290 13.47 9.47 -6.30
CA GLN A 290 14.40 8.35 -6.29
C GLN A 290 15.84 8.80 -6.53
N LEU A 291 16.05 9.66 -7.53
CA LEU A 291 17.37 10.16 -7.88
C LEU A 291 17.98 10.97 -6.73
N LEU A 292 17.20 11.87 -6.13
CA LEU A 292 17.67 12.69 -5.01
C LEU A 292 17.89 11.87 -3.73
N VAL A 293 17.03 10.89 -3.46
CA VAL A 293 17.19 9.95 -2.33
C VAL A 293 18.47 9.13 -2.51
N TRP A 294 18.75 8.66 -3.73
CA TRP A 294 20.01 8.00 -4.03
C TRP A 294 21.19 8.93 -3.74
N PHE A 295 21.18 10.18 -4.21
CA PHE A 295 22.23 11.16 -3.88
C PHE A 295 22.39 11.35 -2.36
N ALA A 296 21.29 11.50 -1.61
CA ALA A 296 21.33 11.67 -0.16
C ALA A 296 21.99 10.49 0.56
N LEU A 297 21.67 9.25 0.16
CA LEU A 297 22.30 8.06 0.71
C LEU A 297 23.79 7.98 0.34
N GLN A 298 24.15 8.37 -0.88
CA GLN A 298 25.55 8.41 -1.33
C GLN A 298 26.39 9.46 -0.57
N ILE A 299 25.81 10.60 -0.23
CA ILE A 299 26.45 11.63 0.59
C ILE A 299 26.61 11.14 2.04
N THR A 300 25.56 10.50 2.58
CA THR A 300 25.51 10.08 3.98
C THR A 300 26.45 8.90 4.26
N PHE A 301 26.44 7.86 3.42
CA PHE A 301 27.16 6.61 3.68
C PHE A 301 28.39 6.38 2.80
N MET A 302 28.41 6.89 1.56
CA MET A 302 29.52 6.67 0.60
C MET A 302 30.41 7.91 0.40
N GLY A 303 30.23 8.97 1.21
CA GLY A 303 31.09 10.16 1.22
C GLY A 303 31.17 10.90 -0.11
N MET A 304 30.13 10.84 -0.95
CA MET A 304 30.04 11.66 -2.16
C MET A 304 30.07 13.14 -1.74
N PHE A 305 31.07 13.91 -2.21
CA PHE A 305 31.44 15.26 -1.75
C PHE A 305 32.26 15.38 -0.43
N ARG A 306 32.75 14.26 0.13
CA ARG A 306 33.74 14.25 1.22
C ARG A 306 34.97 13.41 0.83
N PRO A 307 35.78 13.85 -0.15
CA PRO A 307 36.87 13.06 -0.72
C PRO A 307 37.96 12.67 0.29
N ASN A 308 38.15 13.46 1.35
CA ASN A 308 39.12 13.18 2.41
C ASN A 308 38.58 12.26 3.53
N SER A 309 37.32 11.84 3.46
CA SER A 309 36.73 10.94 4.47
C SER A 309 37.20 9.50 4.30
N GLU A 310 37.27 8.74 5.40
CA GLU A 310 37.59 7.32 5.36
C GLU A 310 36.61 6.52 4.49
N ALA A 311 35.33 6.89 4.49
CA ALA A 311 34.29 6.27 3.66
C ALA A 311 34.60 6.40 2.16
N ALA A 312 35.00 7.60 1.70
CA ALA A 312 35.34 7.83 0.30
C ALA A 312 36.60 7.06 -0.12
N ARG A 313 37.62 6.97 0.75
CA ARG A 313 38.84 6.19 0.49
C ARG A 313 38.53 4.68 0.39
N ARG A 314 37.65 4.15 1.24
CA ARG A 314 37.19 2.75 1.18
C ARG A 314 36.47 2.45 -0.14
N VAL A 315 35.52 3.30 -0.54
CA VAL A 315 34.77 3.14 -1.80
C VAL A 315 35.66 3.22 -3.05
N ASN A 316 36.66 4.12 -3.05
CA ASN A 316 37.61 4.23 -4.16
C ASN A 316 38.54 3.01 -4.24
N LYS A 317 39.05 2.54 -3.09
CA LYS A 317 39.85 1.30 -3.02
C LYS A 317 39.04 0.07 -3.46
N ALA A 318 37.75 0.04 -3.11
CA ALA A 318 36.84 -1.04 -3.47
C ALA A 318 36.50 -1.07 -4.97
N SER A 319 36.59 0.07 -5.66
CA SER A 319 36.26 0.18 -7.08
C SER A 319 37.30 -0.44 -8.01
N SER A 320 38.49 -0.81 -7.53
CA SER A 320 39.52 -1.49 -8.32
C SER A 320 39.21 -2.98 -8.60
N GLY A 321 38.35 -3.63 -7.82
CA GLY A 321 37.94 -5.03 -8.06
C GLY A 321 36.67 -5.21 -8.89
N SER A 322 36.26 -4.15 -9.62
CA SER A 322 35.08 -4.11 -10.48
C SER A 322 35.00 -5.27 -11.49
N GLU A 323 36.14 -5.81 -11.95
CA GLU A 323 36.15 -6.94 -12.91
C GLU A 323 35.69 -8.26 -12.27
N THR A 324 36.07 -8.53 -11.02
CA THR A 324 35.70 -9.76 -10.32
C THR A 324 34.23 -9.75 -9.94
N THR A 325 33.71 -8.61 -9.47
CA THR A 325 32.28 -8.44 -9.22
C THR A 325 31.46 -8.69 -10.50
N MET A 326 31.93 -8.19 -11.64
CA MET A 326 31.29 -8.45 -12.95
C MET A 326 31.29 -9.93 -13.32
N LYS A 327 32.37 -10.67 -13.01
CA LYS A 327 32.44 -12.13 -13.26
C LYS A 327 31.34 -12.87 -12.50
N VAL A 328 31.12 -12.55 -11.22
CA VAL A 328 30.08 -13.20 -10.42
C VAL A 328 28.68 -12.84 -10.91
N ILE A 329 28.42 -11.58 -11.27
CA ILE A 329 27.13 -11.18 -11.85
C ILE A 329 26.87 -11.91 -13.17
N LYS A 330 27.89 -12.07 -14.02
CA LYS A 330 27.80 -12.86 -15.27
C LYS A 330 27.55 -14.33 -14.99
N GLU A 331 28.17 -14.90 -13.96
CA GLU A 331 27.94 -16.28 -13.56
C GLU A 331 26.53 -16.49 -13.01
N GLN A 332 26.04 -15.62 -12.13
CA GLN A 332 24.66 -15.64 -11.63
C GLN A 332 23.64 -15.51 -12.77
N TYR A 333 23.93 -14.66 -13.77
CA TYR A 333 23.10 -14.54 -14.97
C TYR A 333 23.14 -15.82 -15.82
N ARG A 334 24.33 -16.42 -16.00
CA ARG A 334 24.50 -17.69 -16.72
C ARG A 334 23.79 -18.85 -16.03
N ASN A 335 23.76 -18.85 -14.69
CA ASN A 335 23.06 -19.86 -13.88
C ASN A 335 21.53 -19.82 -14.04
N LEU A 336 20.96 -18.75 -14.58
CA LEU A 336 19.54 -18.70 -14.94
C LEU A 336 19.22 -19.49 -16.22
N GLY A 337 20.23 -19.90 -17.00
CA GLY A 337 20.04 -20.59 -18.27
C GLY A 337 19.46 -19.70 -19.38
N PRO A 338 19.13 -20.27 -20.55
CA PRO A 338 18.52 -19.54 -21.66
C PRO A 338 17.10 -19.04 -21.30
N ILE A 339 16.64 -18.00 -21.99
CA ILE A 339 15.29 -17.45 -21.78
C ILE A 339 14.24 -18.51 -22.13
N THR A 340 13.47 -18.93 -21.12
CA THR A 340 12.44 -19.95 -21.25
C THR A 340 11.16 -19.40 -21.91
N PHE A 341 10.29 -20.29 -22.41
CA PHE A 341 8.98 -19.87 -22.91
C PHE A 341 8.15 -19.20 -21.81
N HIS A 342 8.20 -19.73 -20.58
CA HIS A 342 7.55 -19.14 -19.42
C HIS A 342 7.95 -17.68 -19.18
N GLU A 343 9.25 -17.36 -19.26
CA GLU A 343 9.74 -15.98 -19.16
C GLU A 343 9.19 -15.09 -20.27
N LYS A 344 9.21 -15.56 -21.52
CA LYS A 344 8.70 -14.80 -22.68
C LYS A 344 7.20 -14.55 -22.60
N ALA A 345 6.42 -15.59 -22.31
CA ALA A 345 4.96 -15.51 -22.22
C ALA A 345 4.53 -14.60 -21.06
N SER A 346 5.18 -14.73 -19.90
CA SER A 346 4.92 -13.84 -18.75
C SER A 346 5.28 -12.39 -19.04
N GLY A 347 6.43 -12.15 -19.69
CA GLY A 347 6.85 -10.82 -20.12
C GLY A 347 5.89 -10.20 -21.15
N LEU A 348 5.42 -10.99 -22.12
CA LEU A 348 4.44 -10.55 -23.12
C LEU A 348 3.10 -10.18 -22.47
N LEU A 349 2.56 -11.02 -21.58
CA LEU A 349 1.33 -10.74 -20.85
C LEU A 349 1.46 -9.51 -19.95
N PHE A 350 2.61 -9.32 -19.33
CA PHE A 350 2.90 -8.14 -18.53
C PHE A 350 2.91 -6.86 -19.37
N ILE A 351 3.61 -6.86 -20.51
CA ILE A 351 3.62 -5.74 -21.46
C ILE A 351 2.20 -5.47 -21.98
N LEU A 352 1.44 -6.52 -22.30
CA LEU A 352 0.04 -6.43 -22.70
C LEU A 352 -0.83 -5.81 -21.61
N ALA A 353 -0.63 -6.18 -20.34
CA ALA A 353 -1.34 -5.57 -19.22
C ALA A 353 -1.08 -4.07 -19.11
N VAL A 354 0.19 -3.65 -19.17
CA VAL A 354 0.58 -2.23 -19.14
C VAL A 354 -0.01 -1.47 -20.32
N PHE A 355 0.03 -2.07 -21.52
CA PHE A 355 -0.60 -1.51 -22.70
C PHE A 355 -2.11 -1.32 -22.49
N LEU A 356 -2.84 -2.36 -22.06
CA LEU A 356 -4.27 -2.25 -21.81
C LEU A 356 -4.61 -1.22 -20.72
N TYR A 357 -3.80 -1.07 -19.68
CA TYR A 357 -4.03 -0.01 -18.69
C TYR A 357 -3.88 1.40 -19.27
N ILE A 358 -2.79 1.67 -20.00
CA ILE A 358 -2.50 3.00 -20.57
C ILE A 358 -3.56 3.36 -21.63
N PHE A 359 -3.89 2.41 -22.49
CA PHE A 359 -4.77 2.63 -23.64
C PHE A 359 -6.27 2.44 -23.32
N ARG A 360 -6.65 2.23 -22.04
CA ARG A 360 -8.06 2.11 -21.63
C ARG A 360 -8.86 3.35 -21.93
N ARG A 361 -8.38 4.50 -21.42
CA ARG A 361 -8.92 5.85 -21.62
C ARG A 361 -7.79 6.88 -21.50
N PRO A 362 -6.92 6.96 -22.52
CA PRO A 362 -5.75 7.85 -22.47
C PRO A 362 -6.11 9.34 -22.56
N GLY A 363 -7.36 9.69 -22.92
CA GLY A 363 -7.85 11.07 -22.98
C GLY A 363 -7.53 11.83 -24.27
N PHE A 364 -6.44 11.50 -24.96
CA PHE A 364 -6.07 12.12 -26.26
C PHE A 364 -6.63 11.38 -27.48
N MET A 365 -7.12 10.16 -27.31
CA MET A 365 -7.74 9.35 -28.36
C MET A 365 -8.80 8.44 -27.72
N PRO A 366 -9.80 7.96 -28.50
CA PRO A 366 -10.77 7.01 -27.98
C PRO A 366 -10.04 5.76 -27.50
N GLY A 367 -10.23 5.44 -26.23
CA GLY A 367 -9.61 4.27 -25.62
C GLY A 367 -10.33 2.98 -26.01
N TRP A 368 -9.69 1.82 -25.82
CA TRP A 368 -10.29 0.54 -26.20
C TRP A 368 -11.61 0.26 -25.45
N ALA A 369 -11.79 0.81 -24.25
CA ALA A 369 -13.01 0.65 -23.48
C ALA A 369 -14.23 1.28 -24.14
N GLU A 370 -14.04 2.44 -24.78
CA GLU A 370 -15.09 3.19 -25.49
C GLU A 370 -15.38 2.61 -26.86
N LEU A 371 -14.38 2.03 -27.51
CA LEU A 371 -14.53 1.36 -28.80
C LEU A 371 -15.32 0.03 -28.68
N LEU A 372 -15.20 -0.67 -27.55
CA LEU A 372 -15.86 -1.96 -27.35
C LEU A 372 -17.31 -1.81 -26.87
N THR A 373 -17.57 -0.93 -25.89
CA THR A 373 -18.89 -0.84 -25.26
C THR A 373 -19.23 0.58 -24.79
N ASN A 374 -20.52 0.90 -24.77
CA ASN A 374 -21.03 2.13 -24.14
C ASN A 374 -21.17 2.01 -22.60
N MET A 375 -20.81 0.86 -22.01
CA MET A 375 -20.88 0.65 -20.56
C MET A 375 -19.64 1.22 -19.86
N LYS A 376 -19.78 1.52 -18.56
CA LYS A 376 -18.66 2.03 -17.75
C LYS A 376 -17.66 0.91 -17.46
N VAL A 377 -16.59 0.83 -18.25
CA VAL A 377 -15.48 -0.09 -18.05
C VAL A 377 -14.34 0.60 -17.29
N LYS A 378 -13.98 0.04 -16.13
CA LYS A 378 -12.87 0.51 -15.27
C LYS A 378 -11.61 -0.37 -15.39
N ASP A 379 -10.53 0.02 -14.72
CA ASP A 379 -9.19 -0.59 -14.82
C ASP A 379 -9.12 -2.06 -14.40
N GLY A 380 -9.96 -2.49 -13.45
CA GLY A 380 -9.98 -3.84 -12.89
C GLY A 380 -10.36 -4.92 -13.90
N VAL A 381 -11.08 -4.56 -14.96
CA VAL A 381 -11.37 -5.49 -16.07
C VAL A 381 -10.07 -5.93 -16.75
N THR A 382 -9.14 -5.00 -16.96
CA THR A 382 -7.81 -5.31 -17.52
C THR A 382 -7.06 -6.29 -16.63
N SER A 383 -7.04 -6.04 -15.33
CA SER A 383 -6.30 -6.87 -14.37
C SER A 383 -6.80 -8.32 -14.38
N ILE A 384 -8.12 -8.50 -14.24
CA ILE A 384 -8.73 -9.83 -14.19
C ILE A 384 -8.64 -10.54 -15.55
N PHE A 385 -8.78 -9.81 -16.67
CA PHE A 385 -8.61 -10.39 -18.00
C PHE A 385 -7.21 -11.01 -18.19
N ILE A 386 -6.15 -10.29 -17.80
CA ILE A 386 -4.79 -10.81 -17.91
C ILE A 386 -4.57 -12.01 -16.97
N VAL A 387 -5.12 -11.97 -15.76
CA VAL A 387 -5.05 -13.12 -14.83
C VAL A 387 -5.70 -14.35 -15.46
N VAL A 388 -6.88 -14.21 -16.07
CA VAL A 388 -7.54 -15.32 -16.77
C VAL A 388 -6.65 -15.85 -17.90
N LEU A 389 -6.01 -14.98 -18.69
CA LEU A 389 -5.05 -15.41 -19.71
C LEU A 389 -3.84 -16.15 -19.14
N MET A 390 -3.32 -15.74 -17.96
CA MET A 390 -2.22 -16.44 -17.27
C MET A 390 -2.62 -17.85 -16.81
N PHE A 391 -3.91 -18.09 -16.53
CA PHE A 391 -4.44 -19.42 -16.21
C PHE A 391 -4.69 -20.28 -17.46
N ILE A 392 -4.95 -19.65 -18.61
CA ILE A 392 -5.21 -20.36 -19.87
C ILE A 392 -3.90 -20.75 -20.58
N LEU A 393 -2.91 -19.86 -20.59
CA LEU A 393 -1.67 -20.09 -21.34
C LEU A 393 -0.75 -21.09 -20.63
N PRO A 394 -0.15 -22.06 -21.36
CA PRO A 394 0.76 -23.05 -20.79
C PRO A 394 2.12 -22.44 -20.47
N MET A 395 2.79 -22.99 -19.45
CA MET A 395 4.14 -22.57 -19.01
C MET A 395 5.24 -23.01 -20.00
N CYS A 396 5.05 -24.18 -20.60
CA CYS A 396 5.94 -24.77 -21.61
C CYS A 396 5.13 -25.16 -22.86
N CYS A 397 5.68 -24.91 -24.05
CA CYS A 397 5.09 -25.34 -25.33
C CYS A 397 5.39 -26.82 -25.65
N ASP A 398 5.33 -27.70 -24.65
CA ASP A 398 5.58 -29.13 -24.87
C ASP A 398 4.55 -29.77 -25.81
N PHE A 399 3.36 -29.17 -25.93
CA PHE A 399 2.34 -29.59 -26.89
C PHE A 399 2.81 -29.47 -28.36
N LEU A 400 3.71 -28.54 -28.67
CA LEU A 400 4.27 -28.41 -30.02
C LEU A 400 5.18 -29.57 -30.39
N LYS A 401 5.75 -30.29 -29.39
CA LYS A 401 6.56 -31.49 -29.63
C LYS A 401 5.75 -32.63 -30.25
N PHE A 402 4.42 -32.65 -30.06
CA PHE A 402 3.52 -33.63 -30.69
C PHE A 402 3.38 -33.44 -32.20
N PHE A 403 3.62 -32.22 -32.70
CA PHE A 403 3.55 -31.89 -34.13
C PHE A 403 4.95 -31.82 -34.78
N SER A 404 6.01 -32.07 -34.01
CA SER A 404 7.39 -32.05 -34.51
C SER A 404 7.84 -33.44 -34.94
N SER A 405 8.41 -33.55 -36.14
CA SER A 405 8.96 -34.80 -36.69
C SER A 405 10.17 -35.35 -35.92
N SER A 406 10.74 -34.55 -34.99
CA SER A 406 11.99 -34.86 -34.29
C SER A 406 11.81 -35.60 -32.94
N SER A 407 10.58 -35.78 -32.45
CA SER A 407 10.32 -36.28 -31.08
C SER A 407 10.01 -37.79 -31.08
N SER A 408 10.61 -38.56 -30.16
CA SER A 408 10.36 -40.01 -30.03
C SER A 408 9.03 -40.30 -29.33
N TYR A 409 8.36 -41.41 -29.69
CA TYR A 409 7.08 -41.83 -29.10
C TYR A 409 7.16 -42.02 -27.57
N GLU A 410 8.27 -42.54 -27.05
CA GLU A 410 8.50 -42.68 -25.61
C GLU A 410 8.58 -41.33 -24.89
N GLU A 411 9.15 -40.31 -25.56
CA GLU A 411 9.26 -38.95 -25.03
C GLU A 411 7.90 -38.24 -24.99
N LEU A 412 7.04 -38.52 -25.98
CA LEU A 412 5.66 -38.06 -26.03
C LEU A 412 4.80 -38.73 -24.96
N ALA A 413 4.95 -40.05 -24.78
CA ALA A 413 4.20 -40.83 -23.79
C ALA A 413 4.57 -40.46 -22.34
N ALA A 414 5.81 -40.03 -22.10
CA ALA A 414 6.26 -39.52 -20.80
C ALA A 414 5.85 -38.06 -20.53
N SER A 415 5.36 -37.34 -21.54
CA SER A 415 5.03 -35.91 -21.44
C SER A 415 3.75 -35.71 -20.64
N LYS A 416 3.83 -34.87 -19.60
CA LYS A 416 2.67 -34.48 -18.77
C LYS A 416 2.07 -33.16 -19.28
N PRO A 417 0.78 -32.90 -19.06
CA PRO A 417 0.18 -31.61 -19.35
C PRO A 417 0.99 -30.49 -18.71
N SER A 418 1.45 -29.56 -19.55
CA SER A 418 2.18 -28.38 -19.11
C SER A 418 1.29 -27.57 -18.15
N PRO A 419 1.75 -27.22 -16.95
CA PRO A 419 0.99 -26.37 -16.06
C PRO A 419 0.77 -25.01 -16.71
N SER A 420 -0.28 -24.29 -16.32
CA SER A 420 -0.48 -22.90 -16.72
C SER A 420 0.66 -22.00 -16.21
N ILE A 421 0.83 -20.81 -16.80
CA ILE A 421 1.84 -19.82 -16.36
C ILE A 421 1.72 -19.57 -14.85
N VAL A 422 0.47 -19.49 -14.37
CA VAL A 422 0.14 -19.36 -12.94
C VAL A 422 -0.83 -20.44 -12.51
N THR A 423 -0.58 -21.05 -11.36
CA THR A 423 -1.51 -21.98 -10.70
C THR A 423 -2.13 -21.33 -9.46
N TRP A 424 -3.31 -21.80 -9.05
CA TRP A 424 -3.99 -21.27 -7.87
C TRP A 424 -3.17 -21.44 -6.59
N ASN A 425 -2.39 -22.51 -6.46
CA ASN A 425 -1.52 -22.74 -5.31
C ASN A 425 -0.48 -21.63 -5.15
N ILE A 426 0.14 -21.20 -6.26
CA ILE A 426 1.11 -20.09 -6.25
C ILE A 426 0.44 -18.81 -5.78
N LEU A 427 -0.77 -18.51 -6.26
CA LEU A 427 -1.50 -17.29 -5.87
C LEU A 427 -1.96 -17.34 -4.42
N LYS A 428 -2.43 -18.50 -3.95
CA LYS A 428 -2.82 -18.72 -2.56
C LYS A 428 -1.67 -18.40 -1.61
N GLU A 429 -0.44 -18.84 -1.94
CA GLU A 429 0.75 -18.64 -1.12
C GLU A 429 1.30 -17.22 -1.22
N LYS A 430 1.38 -16.66 -2.43
CA LYS A 430 2.05 -15.37 -2.66
C LYS A 430 1.18 -14.14 -2.38
N ILE A 431 -0.14 -14.27 -2.44
CA ILE A 431 -1.04 -13.12 -2.30
C ILE A 431 -1.44 -12.90 -0.85
N PRO A 432 -1.24 -11.69 -0.30
CA PRO A 432 -1.74 -11.32 1.01
C PRO A 432 -3.25 -11.01 0.95
N TRP A 433 -4.09 -12.05 0.96
CA TRP A 433 -5.57 -11.94 0.88
C TRP A 433 -6.17 -10.99 1.94
N GLY A 434 -5.49 -10.78 3.06
CA GLY A 434 -5.87 -9.82 4.08
C GLY A 434 -5.99 -8.37 3.57
N LEU A 435 -5.25 -7.98 2.52
CA LEU A 435 -5.32 -6.64 1.95
C LEU A 435 -6.68 -6.34 1.30
N LEU A 436 -7.39 -7.36 0.79
CA LEU A 436 -8.74 -7.20 0.25
C LEU A 436 -9.69 -6.66 1.33
N PHE A 437 -9.64 -7.25 2.52
CA PHE A 437 -10.46 -6.81 3.64
C PHE A 437 -10.00 -5.45 4.17
N LEU A 438 -8.69 -5.20 4.19
CA LEU A 438 -8.14 -3.92 4.64
C LEU A 438 -8.62 -2.73 3.80
N LEU A 439 -8.58 -2.87 2.48
CA LEU A 439 -9.11 -1.86 1.57
C LEU A 439 -10.63 -1.75 1.66
N GLY A 440 -11.32 -2.90 1.69
CA GLY A 440 -12.78 -2.95 1.82
C GLY A 440 -13.32 -2.30 3.09
N GLY A 441 -12.63 -2.45 4.22
CA GLY A 441 -12.98 -1.79 5.47
C GLY A 441 -12.88 -0.26 5.37
N GLY A 442 -11.84 0.26 4.72
CA GLY A 442 -11.72 1.69 4.42
C GLY A 442 -12.82 2.22 3.51
N PHE A 443 -13.19 1.45 2.48
CA PHE A 443 -14.28 1.81 1.57
C PHE A 443 -15.65 1.78 2.26
N ALA A 444 -15.86 0.83 3.17
CA ALA A 444 -17.04 0.79 4.00
C ALA A 444 -17.10 2.04 4.89
N LEU A 445 -16.00 2.39 5.58
CA LEU A 445 -15.94 3.62 6.40
C LEU A 445 -16.27 4.88 5.62
N ALA A 446 -15.74 5.03 4.39
CA ALA A 446 -16.07 6.17 3.52
C ALA A 446 -17.57 6.20 3.16
N GLU A 447 -18.13 5.07 2.72
CA GLU A 447 -19.55 4.96 2.36
C GLU A 447 -20.47 5.22 3.56
N GLY A 448 -20.14 4.66 4.73
CA GLY A 448 -20.87 4.86 5.98
C GLY A 448 -20.82 6.32 6.42
N SER A 449 -19.64 6.94 6.36
CA SER A 449 -19.45 8.35 6.76
C SER A 449 -20.25 9.31 5.89
N LYS A 450 -20.34 9.01 4.58
CA LYS A 450 -21.17 9.74 3.63
C LYS A 450 -22.65 9.52 3.88
N ALA A 451 -23.09 8.27 4.03
CA ALA A 451 -24.50 7.92 4.23
C ALA A 451 -25.08 8.52 5.53
N THR A 452 -24.28 8.63 6.59
CA THR A 452 -24.75 9.15 7.88
C THR A 452 -24.57 10.66 8.07
N GLY A 453 -23.94 11.35 7.11
CA GLY A 453 -23.59 12.77 7.24
C GLY A 453 -22.43 13.07 8.21
N LEU A 454 -21.68 12.04 8.65
CA LEU A 454 -20.48 12.22 9.48
C LEU A 454 -19.43 13.05 8.72
N SER A 455 -19.32 12.81 7.42
CA SER A 455 -18.47 13.57 6.50
C SER A 455 -18.74 15.09 6.57
N ALA A 456 -20.01 15.50 6.58
CA ALA A 456 -20.40 16.90 6.69
C ALA A 456 -20.11 17.48 8.09
N MET A 457 -20.32 16.70 9.16
CA MET A 457 -20.02 17.10 10.53
C MET A 457 -18.53 17.40 10.73
N ILE A 458 -17.66 16.53 10.22
CA ILE A 458 -16.20 16.74 10.23
C ILE A 458 -15.86 17.99 9.40
N GLY A 459 -16.48 18.16 8.23
CA GLY A 459 -16.29 19.33 7.38
C GLY A 459 -16.60 20.66 8.10
N SER A 460 -17.77 20.76 8.74
CA SER A 460 -18.17 21.97 9.47
C SER A 460 -17.19 22.36 10.59
N SER A 461 -16.58 21.36 11.24
CA SER A 461 -15.55 21.59 12.28
C SER A 461 -14.24 22.14 11.71
N LEU A 462 -14.02 22.02 10.40
CA LEU A 462 -12.83 22.47 9.69
C LEU A 462 -13.03 23.82 8.98
N GLU A 463 -14.21 24.44 9.04
CA GLU A 463 -14.50 25.75 8.42
C GLU A 463 -13.57 26.87 8.90
N GLY A 464 -13.07 26.79 10.14
CA GLY A 464 -12.09 27.74 10.68
C GLY A 464 -10.77 27.80 9.90
N LEU A 465 -10.50 26.87 9.00
CA LEU A 465 -9.30 26.81 8.16
C LEU A 465 -9.42 27.59 6.83
N HIS A 466 -10.61 28.12 6.49
CA HIS A 466 -10.92 28.77 5.20
C HIS A 466 -10.08 30.05 4.90
N GLY A 467 -9.28 30.54 5.86
CA GLY A 467 -8.37 31.69 5.68
C GLY A 467 -6.89 31.34 5.46
N LEU A 468 -6.51 30.05 5.55
CA LEU A 468 -5.12 29.65 5.39
C LEU A 468 -4.75 29.47 3.92
N ASN A 469 -3.50 29.79 3.58
CA ASN A 469 -2.96 29.50 2.25
C ASN A 469 -2.99 27.99 1.99
N HIS A 470 -3.62 27.56 0.88
CA HIS A 470 -3.75 26.16 0.47
C HIS A 470 -2.42 25.39 0.46
N ALA A 471 -1.31 26.06 0.09
CA ALA A 471 0.01 25.45 0.12
C ALA A 471 0.48 25.12 1.55
N VAL A 472 0.13 25.93 2.54
CA VAL A 472 0.46 25.69 3.95
C VAL A 472 -0.40 24.53 4.49
N VAL A 473 -1.69 24.49 4.14
CA VAL A 473 -2.58 23.39 4.51
C VAL A 473 -2.02 22.07 3.98
N LEU A 474 -1.62 22.03 2.71
CA LEU A 474 -0.99 20.87 2.10
C LEU A 474 0.29 20.45 2.83
N LEU A 475 1.16 21.40 3.20
CA LEU A 475 2.39 21.11 3.92
C LEU A 475 2.11 20.43 5.27
N VAL A 476 1.15 20.97 6.03
CA VAL A 476 0.75 20.39 7.33
C VAL A 476 0.21 18.97 7.14
N VAL A 477 -0.65 18.76 6.15
CA VAL A 477 -1.21 17.44 5.83
C VAL A 477 -0.10 16.43 5.50
N VAL A 478 0.85 16.82 4.65
CA VAL A 478 2.00 15.96 4.29
C VAL A 478 2.84 15.63 5.52
N LEU A 479 3.19 16.62 6.34
CA LEU A 479 4.02 16.43 7.53
C LEU A 479 3.35 15.52 8.57
N VAL A 480 2.07 15.76 8.87
CA VAL A 480 1.31 14.94 9.83
C VAL A 480 1.18 13.50 9.33
N THR A 481 0.82 13.32 8.07
CA THR A 481 0.67 11.99 7.47
C THR A 481 1.99 11.23 7.47
N GLN A 482 3.07 11.91 7.08
CA GLN A 482 4.41 11.34 7.08
C GLN A 482 4.90 11.00 8.49
N PHE A 483 4.53 11.74 9.53
CA PHE A 483 4.92 11.42 10.89
C PHE A 483 4.20 10.17 11.39
N ILE A 484 2.88 10.10 11.19
CA ILE A 484 2.05 8.98 11.67
C ILE A 484 2.46 7.67 10.98
N THR A 485 2.81 7.72 9.69
CA THR A 485 3.20 6.51 8.94
C THR A 485 4.50 5.85 9.38
N GLU A 486 5.31 6.48 10.22
CA GLU A 486 6.49 5.82 10.80
C GLU A 486 6.10 4.78 11.88
N PHE A 487 4.89 4.87 12.44
CA PHE A 487 4.45 4.08 13.58
C PHE A 487 3.26 3.14 13.29
N THR A 488 2.63 3.29 12.13
CA THR A 488 1.41 2.55 11.78
C THR A 488 1.43 2.16 10.31
N SER A 489 0.71 1.07 9.97
CA SER A 489 0.52 0.63 8.58
C SER A 489 0.05 1.74 7.64
N ASN A 490 0.77 1.90 6.53
CA ASN A 490 0.52 2.88 5.47
C ASN A 490 -0.95 2.89 4.99
N VAL A 491 -1.52 1.71 4.75
CA VAL A 491 -2.89 1.56 4.22
C VAL A 491 -3.93 1.94 5.26
N ALA A 492 -3.69 1.58 6.52
CA ALA A 492 -4.58 1.91 7.61
C ALA A 492 -4.68 3.43 7.83
N ILE A 493 -3.54 4.14 7.77
CA ILE A 493 -3.53 5.60 7.86
C ILE A 493 -4.25 6.23 6.66
N ALA A 494 -4.01 5.73 5.45
CA ALA A 494 -4.71 6.23 4.26
C ALA A 494 -6.23 6.09 4.41
N ASN A 495 -6.72 4.96 4.91
CA ASN A 495 -8.14 4.74 5.18
C ASN A 495 -8.74 5.70 6.22
N LEU A 496 -7.92 6.21 7.15
CA LEU A 496 -8.37 7.16 8.18
C LEU A 496 -8.29 8.62 7.72
N ILE A 497 -7.19 9.00 7.08
CA ILE A 497 -6.91 10.40 6.73
C ILE A 497 -7.66 10.82 5.46
N LEU A 498 -7.75 9.96 4.45
CA LEU A 498 -8.31 10.36 3.15
C LEU A 498 -9.78 10.79 3.18
N PRO A 499 -10.69 10.14 3.94
CA PRO A 499 -12.06 10.63 4.08
C PRO A 499 -12.13 12.01 4.76
N VAL A 500 -11.24 12.28 5.73
CA VAL A 500 -11.16 13.60 6.38
C VAL A 500 -10.69 14.67 5.38
N LEU A 501 -9.67 14.36 4.58
CA LEU A 501 -9.15 15.28 3.55
C LEU A 501 -10.14 15.52 2.42
N ALA A 502 -10.95 14.51 2.04
CA ALA A 502 -12.03 14.67 1.06
C ALA A 502 -13.04 15.72 1.53
N ASN A 503 -13.41 15.69 2.81
CA ASN A 503 -14.33 16.68 3.39
C ASN A 503 -13.69 18.06 3.52
N MET A 504 -12.42 18.11 3.92
CA MET A 504 -11.66 19.36 3.96
C MET A 504 -11.63 20.04 2.58
N ALA A 505 -11.41 19.27 1.51
CA ALA A 505 -11.39 19.81 0.15
C ALA A 505 -12.74 20.43 -0.26
N ARG A 506 -13.87 19.81 0.13
CA ARG A 506 -15.21 20.37 -0.11
C ARG A 506 -15.43 21.68 0.63
N VAL A 507 -15.02 21.76 1.90
CA VAL A 507 -15.18 22.96 2.73
C VAL A 507 -14.31 24.11 2.21
N LEU A 508 -13.07 23.82 1.83
CA LEU A 508 -12.16 24.80 1.26
C LEU A 508 -12.47 25.15 -0.21
N ASN A 509 -13.45 24.49 -0.83
CA ASN A 509 -13.79 24.62 -2.25
C ASN A 509 -12.57 24.46 -3.19
N ILE A 510 -11.69 23.51 -2.87
CA ILE A 510 -10.53 23.17 -3.70
C ILE A 510 -10.69 21.80 -4.32
N ASP A 511 -9.97 21.58 -5.41
CA ASP A 511 -9.87 20.26 -6.05
C ASP A 511 -9.46 19.19 -5.01
N PRO A 512 -10.28 18.14 -4.78
CA PRO A 512 -9.98 17.10 -3.79
C PRO A 512 -8.66 16.38 -4.05
N ARG A 513 -8.25 16.28 -5.31
CA ARG A 513 -6.98 15.68 -5.70
C ARG A 513 -5.79 16.46 -5.11
N TYR A 514 -5.93 17.76 -4.86
CA TYR A 514 -4.88 18.64 -4.29
C TYR A 514 -4.43 18.19 -2.91
N LEU A 515 -5.34 17.71 -2.06
CA LEU A 515 -5.01 17.20 -0.73
C LEU A 515 -4.85 15.68 -0.71
N MET A 516 -5.76 14.96 -1.36
CA MET A 516 -5.82 13.51 -1.24
C MET A 516 -4.66 12.80 -1.95
N VAL A 517 -4.25 13.24 -3.15
CA VAL A 517 -3.15 12.57 -3.87
C VAL A 517 -1.83 12.72 -3.13
N PRO A 518 -1.38 13.94 -2.74
CA PRO A 518 -0.14 14.09 -1.99
C PRO A 518 -0.16 13.38 -0.62
N ALA A 519 -1.30 13.39 0.09
CA ALA A 519 -1.43 12.66 1.35
C ALA A 519 -1.29 11.14 1.15
N THR A 520 -1.81 10.60 0.05
CA THR A 520 -1.65 9.19 -0.30
C THR A 520 -0.19 8.81 -0.52
N LEU A 521 0.55 9.65 -1.24
CA LEU A 521 1.99 9.46 -1.45
C LEU A 521 2.75 9.58 -0.12
N ALA A 522 2.38 10.55 0.72
CA ALA A 522 2.95 10.76 2.05
C ALA A 522 2.72 9.56 2.98
N CYS A 523 1.57 8.88 2.91
CA CYS A 523 1.30 7.64 3.66
C CYS A 523 2.26 6.50 3.30
N SER A 524 2.97 6.58 2.17
CA SER A 524 3.93 5.55 1.78
C SER A 524 5.37 5.89 2.20
N MET A 525 5.61 7.08 2.76
CA MET A 525 6.94 7.65 2.97
C MET A 525 7.43 7.51 4.42
N ALA A 526 7.67 6.26 4.83
CA ALA A 526 8.28 5.92 6.11
C ALA A 526 9.75 5.46 5.93
N PHE A 527 10.68 6.23 6.48
CA PHE A 527 12.12 6.05 6.25
C PHE A 527 12.96 5.99 7.54
N HIS A 528 12.39 6.22 8.72
CA HIS A 528 13.19 6.29 9.95
C HIS A 528 13.26 4.96 10.69
N MET A 529 12.16 4.21 10.69
CA MET A 529 12.02 3.02 11.52
C MET A 529 11.94 1.74 10.69
N PRO A 530 12.51 0.62 11.19
CA PRO A 530 12.33 -0.71 10.58
C PRO A 530 10.86 -1.11 10.48
N VAL A 531 10.07 -0.77 11.50
CA VAL A 531 8.65 -1.12 11.60
C VAL A 531 7.78 -0.31 10.62
N GLY A 532 8.26 0.84 10.14
CA GLY A 532 7.47 1.76 9.32
C GLY A 532 7.05 1.16 7.96
N THR A 533 7.87 0.29 7.35
CA THR A 533 7.47 -0.43 6.14
C THR A 533 8.04 -1.85 6.10
N PRO A 534 7.36 -2.82 5.45
CA PRO A 534 7.92 -4.16 5.29
C PRO A 534 9.30 -4.20 4.60
N PRO A 535 9.59 -3.40 3.55
CA PRO A 535 10.94 -3.25 3.01
C PRO A 535 11.99 -2.91 4.07
N ASN A 536 11.72 -1.94 4.95
CA ASN A 536 12.65 -1.53 5.99
C ASN A 536 12.88 -2.66 7.00
N ALA A 537 11.81 -3.36 7.41
CA ALA A 537 11.89 -4.48 8.33
C ALA A 537 12.71 -5.65 7.76
N ILE A 538 12.50 -5.98 6.48
CA ILE A 538 13.22 -7.06 5.79
C ILE A 538 14.73 -6.77 5.79
N VAL A 539 15.14 -5.58 5.34
CA VAL A 539 16.57 -5.27 5.25
C VAL A 539 17.23 -5.07 6.62
N ALA A 540 16.50 -4.51 7.59
CA ALA A 540 16.98 -4.38 8.95
C ALA A 540 17.16 -5.75 9.63
N GLY A 541 16.27 -6.71 9.35
CA GLY A 541 16.35 -8.08 9.85
C GLY A 541 17.51 -8.87 9.24
N VAL A 542 17.70 -8.78 7.92
CA VAL A 542 18.75 -9.54 7.22
C VAL A 542 20.15 -9.00 7.49
N ALA A 543 20.32 -7.66 7.45
CA ALA A 543 21.63 -7.04 7.63
C ALA A 543 21.92 -6.59 9.06
N HIS A 544 21.04 -6.89 10.02
CA HIS A 544 21.12 -6.46 11.42
C HIS A 544 21.41 -4.95 11.58
N ILE A 545 20.72 -4.11 10.79
CA ILE A 545 20.94 -2.66 10.79
C ILE A 545 20.41 -2.06 12.09
N PRO A 546 21.22 -1.33 12.87
CA PRO A 546 20.74 -0.70 14.08
C PRO A 546 19.75 0.42 13.74
N THR A 547 18.65 0.50 14.49
CA THR A 547 17.58 1.48 14.29
C THR A 547 18.10 2.92 14.28
N SER A 548 19.14 3.23 15.06
CA SER A 548 19.78 4.56 15.08
C SER A 548 20.39 4.94 13.72
N LYS A 549 21.08 4.02 13.06
CA LYS A 549 21.67 4.26 11.73
C LYS A 549 20.60 4.39 10.65
N MET A 550 19.52 3.61 10.73
CA MET A 550 18.38 3.73 9.82
C MET A 550 17.67 5.08 10.01
N ALA A 551 17.42 5.49 11.26
CA ALA A 551 16.81 6.77 11.58
C ALA A 551 17.62 7.94 11.02
N VAL A 552 18.94 7.95 11.21
CA VAL A 552 19.83 8.98 10.63
C VAL A 552 19.83 8.92 9.10
N GLY A 553 19.88 7.73 8.52
CA GLY A 553 19.82 7.53 7.07
C GLY A 553 18.48 7.96 6.44
N GLY A 554 17.39 7.97 7.22
CA GLY A 554 16.05 8.37 6.82
C GLY A 554 15.80 9.88 6.77
N ILE A 555 16.61 10.69 7.47
CA ILE A 555 16.42 12.15 7.55
C ILE A 555 16.48 12.80 6.16
N GLY A 556 17.52 12.50 5.39
CA GLY A 556 17.70 13.02 4.03
C GLY A 556 16.52 12.67 3.11
N PRO A 557 16.19 11.38 2.96
CA PRO A 557 15.02 10.93 2.21
C PRO A 557 13.70 11.58 2.65
N LYS A 558 13.48 11.77 3.95
CA LYS A 558 12.27 12.41 4.48
C LYS A 558 12.12 13.84 3.98
N ILE A 559 13.17 14.65 4.13
CA ILE A 559 13.15 16.07 3.72
C ILE A 559 12.91 16.17 2.21
N ILE A 560 13.63 15.36 1.42
CA ILE A 560 13.52 15.35 -0.03
C ILE A 560 12.09 15.00 -0.48
N THR A 561 11.55 13.91 0.06
CA THR A 561 10.21 13.43 -0.33
C THR A 561 9.11 14.37 0.15
N THR A 562 9.25 14.98 1.32
CA THR A 562 8.34 16.03 1.81
C THR A 562 8.28 17.20 0.83
N LEU A 563 9.43 17.77 0.46
CA LEU A 563 9.50 18.94 -0.41
C LEU A 563 8.96 18.64 -1.81
N ILE A 564 9.28 17.47 -2.37
CA ILE A 564 8.79 17.09 -3.69
C ILE A 564 7.29 16.83 -3.68
N VAL A 565 6.76 16.07 -2.71
CA VAL A 565 5.31 15.80 -2.65
C VAL A 565 4.52 17.09 -2.44
N TRP A 566 5.00 17.97 -1.56
CA TRP A 566 4.40 19.27 -1.32
C TRP A 566 4.41 20.15 -2.58
N GLY A 567 5.53 20.19 -3.31
CA GLY A 567 5.66 21.01 -4.53
C GLY A 567 5.05 20.39 -5.79
N ALA A 568 4.90 19.07 -5.86
CA ALA A 568 4.52 18.35 -7.08
C ALA A 568 3.08 18.66 -7.49
N TYR A 569 2.13 18.73 -6.56
CA TYR A 569 0.74 19.01 -6.94
C TYR A 569 0.53 20.44 -7.45
N PRO A 570 0.97 21.51 -6.74
CA PRO A 570 0.80 22.88 -7.21
C PRO A 570 1.50 23.18 -8.55
N THR A 571 2.54 22.42 -8.91
CA THR A 571 3.32 22.62 -10.14
C THR A 571 2.93 21.62 -11.23
N TRP A 572 3.32 20.35 -11.09
CA TRP A 572 3.09 19.27 -12.04
C TRP A 572 1.62 18.81 -12.07
N GLY A 573 0.99 18.74 -10.90
CA GLY A 573 -0.43 18.36 -10.77
C GLY A 573 -1.34 19.29 -11.54
N ALA A 574 -1.08 20.59 -11.54
CA ALA A 574 -1.85 21.57 -12.31
C ALA A 574 -1.74 21.38 -13.84
N VAL A 575 -0.66 20.77 -14.34
CA VAL A 575 -0.48 20.47 -15.77
C VAL A 575 -1.24 19.20 -16.17
N ILE A 576 -1.20 18.17 -15.30
CA ILE A 576 -1.80 16.86 -15.57
C ILE A 576 -3.31 16.88 -15.33
N PHE A 577 -3.73 17.52 -14.27
CA PHE A 577 -5.12 17.57 -13.85
C PHE A 577 -5.71 18.95 -14.17
N PRO A 578 -6.56 19.09 -15.19
CA PRO A 578 -7.28 20.34 -15.41
C PRO A 578 -8.12 20.67 -14.17
N ALA A 579 -8.22 21.97 -13.85
CA ALA A 579 -8.92 22.45 -12.68
C ALA A 579 -10.38 21.97 -12.69
N LEU A 580 -10.77 21.23 -11.67
CA LEU A 580 -12.16 20.87 -11.44
C LEU A 580 -12.86 22.06 -10.83
N THR A 581 -13.84 22.62 -11.54
CA THR A 581 -14.87 23.42 -10.89
C THR A 581 -15.74 22.46 -10.08
N LEU A 582 -15.54 22.41 -8.75
CA LEU A 582 -16.52 21.78 -7.88
C LEU A 582 -17.86 22.46 -8.16
N SER A 583 -18.80 21.71 -8.74
CA SER A 583 -20.18 22.18 -8.74
C SER A 583 -20.58 22.24 -7.28
N THR A 584 -20.72 23.44 -6.76
CA THR A 584 -21.33 23.71 -5.46
C THR A 584 -22.81 23.36 -5.55
N ALA A 585 -23.12 22.08 -5.68
CA ALA A 585 -24.36 21.60 -5.10
C ALA A 585 -24.11 21.67 -3.59
N PRO A 586 -24.72 22.61 -2.85
CA PRO A 586 -24.70 22.52 -1.40
C PRO A 586 -25.22 21.14 -1.04
N VAL A 587 -24.67 20.53 0.00
CA VAL A 587 -25.31 19.38 0.66
C VAL A 587 -26.57 19.91 1.36
N GLN A 588 -27.54 20.36 0.56
CA GLN A 588 -28.91 20.55 0.97
C GLN A 588 -29.65 19.32 0.47
N ASN A 589 -30.01 18.46 1.43
CA ASN A 589 -31.02 17.40 1.29
C ASN A 589 -30.65 16.22 0.38
N ALA A 590 -29.62 15.46 0.76
CA ALA A 590 -29.59 14.03 0.45
C ALA A 590 -30.58 13.22 1.34
N THR A 591 -31.75 13.78 1.65
CA THR A 591 -32.91 13.06 2.21
C THR A 591 -33.90 12.61 1.14
N THR A 592 -33.68 12.92 -0.14
CA THR A 592 -34.61 12.52 -1.22
C THR A 592 -33.90 11.69 -2.30
N ALA A 593 -33.56 10.46 -1.95
CA ALA A 593 -33.52 9.35 -2.89
C ALA A 593 -34.33 8.15 -2.36
N LEU A 594 -35.49 8.44 -1.77
CA LEU A 594 -36.58 7.48 -1.66
C LEU A 594 -37.86 8.15 -2.17
N ALA A 595 -38.48 7.51 -3.16
CA ALA A 595 -39.80 7.78 -3.75
C ALA A 595 -39.91 8.91 -4.80
N ASN A 596 -39.13 8.84 -5.88
CA ASN A 596 -39.68 9.24 -7.18
C ASN A 596 -40.60 8.10 -7.63
N ASN A 597 -41.90 8.39 -7.71
CA ASN A 597 -43.05 7.48 -7.92
C ASN A 597 -43.70 6.97 -6.63
N VAL A 598 -44.39 7.85 -5.89
CA VAL A 598 -45.51 7.41 -5.05
C VAL A 598 -46.71 7.23 -5.97
N THR A 599 -46.99 6.01 -6.37
CA THR A 599 -48.30 5.64 -6.93
C THR A 599 -49.32 5.64 -5.79
N LEU A 600 -50.09 6.72 -5.66
CA LEU A 600 -51.26 6.73 -4.78
C LEU A 600 -52.32 5.80 -5.38
N ALA A 601 -52.74 4.78 -4.64
CA ALA A 601 -53.84 3.94 -5.04
C ALA A 601 -55.12 4.79 -5.16
N CYS A 602 -55.76 4.79 -6.33
CA CYS A 602 -56.98 5.53 -6.62
C CYS A 602 -58.17 5.03 -5.78
N ASN A 603 -58.29 5.50 -4.54
CA ASN A 603 -59.58 5.54 -3.84
C ASN A 603 -59.70 6.67 -2.80
N THR A 604 -58.85 7.70 -2.90
CA THR A 604 -58.88 8.87 -2.02
C THR A 604 -59.76 9.97 -2.59
N SER A 605 -60.73 10.44 -1.81
CA SER A 605 -61.64 11.53 -2.17
C SER A 605 -60.94 12.89 -2.15
N TYR A 606 -61.45 13.85 -2.94
CA TYR A 606 -60.93 15.21 -3.10
C TYR A 606 -60.63 15.94 -1.78
N ASN A 607 -61.45 15.73 -0.75
CA ASN A 607 -61.28 16.35 0.57
C ASN A 607 -60.07 15.82 1.36
N ALA A 608 -59.60 14.60 1.08
CA ALA A 608 -58.42 14.02 1.73
C ALA A 608 -57.10 14.57 1.15
N ILE A 609 -57.12 15.12 -0.07
CA ILE A 609 -55.92 15.67 -0.73
C ILE A 609 -55.65 17.11 -0.29
N GLN A 610 -56.70 17.90 0.00
CA GLN A 610 -56.56 19.29 0.47
C GLN A 610 -56.00 19.41 1.90
N THR A 611 -55.99 18.34 2.69
CA THR A 611 -55.47 18.35 4.07
C THR A 611 -53.97 18.04 4.17
N LEU A 612 -53.31 17.69 3.06
CA LEU A 612 -51.86 17.49 3.00
C LEU A 612 -51.16 18.84 2.82
N THR A 613 -50.59 19.37 3.91
CA THR A 613 -50.01 20.72 3.97
C THR A 613 -48.72 20.96 3.15
N ASN A 614 -48.32 20.05 2.27
CA ASN A 614 -47.04 20.14 1.52
C ASN A 614 -47.14 19.82 0.02
N PHE A 615 -48.35 19.74 -0.55
CA PHE A 615 -48.55 19.44 -1.97
C PHE A 615 -49.50 20.45 -2.62
N ASN A 616 -49.07 21.08 -3.72
CA ASN A 616 -49.94 21.91 -4.56
C ASN A 616 -50.11 21.21 -5.91
N CYS A 617 -51.26 20.57 -6.14
CA CYS A 617 -51.55 19.87 -7.39
C CYS A 617 -52.47 20.74 -8.26
N SER A 618 -52.01 21.12 -9.46
CA SER A 618 -52.85 21.75 -10.49
C SER A 618 -53.39 20.68 -11.45
N LEU A 619 -54.71 20.47 -11.46
CA LEU A 619 -55.38 19.63 -12.46
C LEU A 619 -55.66 20.43 -13.74
N PRO A 620 -55.45 19.89 -14.96
CA PRO A 620 -55.94 20.52 -16.17
C PRO A 620 -57.47 20.46 -16.21
N ASN A 621 -58.12 21.59 -16.47
CA ASN A 621 -59.58 21.68 -16.64
C ASN A 621 -60.01 20.87 -17.87
N LEU A 622 -60.44 19.64 -17.68
CA LEU A 622 -61.19 18.86 -18.67
C LEU A 622 -62.41 18.24 -18.00
N PRO A 623 -63.63 18.47 -18.52
CA PRO A 623 -64.81 17.83 -17.99
C PRO A 623 -64.82 16.37 -18.46
N SER A 624 -65.01 15.45 -17.52
CA SER A 624 -65.15 14.00 -17.69
C SER A 624 -63.88 13.21 -18.04
N LEU A 625 -63.38 12.43 -17.07
CA LEU A 625 -62.64 11.20 -17.35
C LEU A 625 -62.93 10.18 -16.24
N ASN A 626 -63.70 9.18 -16.64
CA ASN A 626 -63.92 7.94 -15.93
C ASN A 626 -62.70 7.03 -16.19
N MET A 627 -62.12 6.48 -15.12
CA MET A 627 -61.14 5.38 -15.05
C MET A 627 -59.68 5.57 -15.53
N THR A 628 -58.77 5.19 -14.62
CA THR A 628 -57.34 4.83 -14.79
C THR A 628 -56.42 5.85 -15.48
N GLY A 629 -55.95 6.84 -14.71
CA GLY A 629 -54.85 7.72 -15.13
C GLY A 629 -53.97 8.12 -13.95
N SER A 630 -52.65 8.04 -14.14
CA SER A 630 -51.65 8.51 -13.17
C SER A 630 -51.62 10.03 -13.09
N VAL A 631 -51.68 10.60 -11.89
CA VAL A 631 -51.58 12.05 -11.66
C VAL A 631 -50.17 12.38 -11.17
N SER A 632 -49.51 13.34 -11.83
CA SER A 632 -48.18 13.85 -11.44
C SER A 632 -48.35 15.13 -10.62
N CYS A 633 -47.84 15.17 -9.38
CA CYS A 633 -47.79 16.40 -8.57
C CYS A 633 -46.34 16.79 -8.28
N ASN A 634 -46.04 18.09 -8.36
CA ASN A 634 -44.71 18.64 -8.06
C ASN A 634 -44.64 19.05 -6.58
N TYR A 635 -43.58 18.62 -5.88
CA TYR A 635 -43.25 19.03 -4.53
C TYR A 635 -42.40 20.31 -4.56
N LEU A 636 -42.82 21.37 -3.86
CA LEU A 636 -42.05 22.60 -3.69
C LEU A 636 -41.68 22.73 -2.21
N PRO A 637 -40.40 22.60 -1.81
CA PRO A 637 -40.01 22.86 -0.43
C PRO A 637 -40.06 24.38 -0.14
N LEU A 638 -40.66 24.74 1.00
CA LEU A 638 -40.65 26.09 1.55
C LEU A 638 -39.19 26.55 1.77
N LYS A 639 -38.84 27.72 1.24
CA LYS A 639 -37.61 28.44 1.63
C LYS A 639 -37.77 28.92 3.07
N SER A 640 -36.93 28.41 3.97
CA SER A 640 -36.55 29.08 5.21
C SER A 640 -35.09 28.78 5.51
#